data_AF-A0A2W1JFI8-F1
#
_entry.id   AF-A0A2W1JFI8-F1
#
_cell.length_a   1.000
_cell.length_b   1.000
_cell.length_c   1.000
_cell.angle_alpha   90.00
_cell.angle_beta   90.00
_cell.angle_gamma   90.00
#
_symmetry.space_group_name_H-M   'P 1'
#
loop_
_entity.id
_entity.type
_entity.pdbx_description
1 polymer ?
#
loop_
_entity_poly.entity_id
_entity_poly.type
_entity_poly.pdbx_seq_one_letter_code
_entity_poly.pdbx_strand_id
1 'polypeptide(L)'
;MGLNGLGLSAILVSESSQAQTSTESCDRTAAPTLPVGLSPLTVGSSPQPATVRIGPHVSIGHGVLIEGQVVTKKPGLPLQGLGSAVPLPGGVTTGAVAAPCQTDARPLPRTRKPKAPQVALATSDIAKQAKQVTVSLGNGITEGSGVIIQRQGNTYTLLTAAHVVAARDIPYRITTADQQQYTAREVRSLKSIDLAVVTFESDRTYTVCSLAKAQTASEGLPVFVAGFPATTAAITQPVYNFTDGKITARSSRSFDDGYAMIYTNRTLPGMSGGGVFNREGELVGIHGRGDVDSRLEASTLNTDIRVKTGFNLGIPIEAFLKQSKAMGMTLKAHLPATAPPPSPVDDALITAAIKAQSGDYVGARAVLSQVIQTSPREARLYLARANYAIASGQTQAALQDLDQVIAFDPKAEQAYWLRGAYRNASRDTLGALSDFSRVIELNPNRLQAYLWRATLYMAQSDQQSAIQDYSAMIRLDPQNALAYSARGGMLFVQGDHQGALKDYSQLIKINPKDTEAYDRRAHVRRYSGDPQGALADYRMMAKINPRNTRAYEQIASLSEDMNDLEGAISAYNQLVALTPRSFSLYYNRGQLYEKQEQYPAAIKDFTTLIKLQPSQPSWYIVRGDAREKAGQIEGAKADYRQVAKLYQKQGESSSAETWLERANSL
;
A
#
# COMPACT_ATOMS: atom_id res chain seq x y z
N MET A 1 -18.43 -8.71 9.96
CA MET A 1 -19.60 -8.25 9.18
C MET A 1 -20.06 -6.94 9.79
N GLY A 2 -19.95 -5.84 9.05
CA GLY A 2 -20.23 -4.49 9.55
C GLY A 2 -19.32 -3.48 8.85
N LEU A 3 -19.95 -2.47 8.28
CA LEU A 3 -19.41 -1.41 7.42
C LEU A 3 -18.30 -0.58 8.08
N ASN A 4 -17.42 0.00 7.27
CA ASN A 4 -17.06 1.42 7.35
C ASN A 4 -16.27 1.85 6.11
N GLY A 5 -16.90 2.67 5.27
CA GLY A 5 -16.22 3.52 4.31
C GLY A 5 -15.85 4.83 4.99
N LEU A 6 -14.58 5.23 4.92
CA LEU A 6 -14.11 6.52 5.39
C LEU A 6 -13.81 7.39 4.17
N GLY A 7 -14.69 8.37 3.96
CA GLY A 7 -14.40 9.53 3.10
C GLY A 7 -13.51 10.51 3.85
N LEU A 8 -12.53 11.09 3.15
CA LEU A 8 -11.75 12.22 3.64
C LEU A 8 -12.65 13.47 3.70
N SER A 9 -12.93 13.94 4.91
CA SER A 9 -13.44 15.30 5.16
C SER A 9 -12.28 16.18 5.62
N ALA A 10 -12.15 17.35 4.98
CA ALA A 10 -11.24 18.41 5.38
C ALA A 10 -11.60 18.93 6.79
N ILE A 11 -10.60 19.04 7.67
CA ILE A 11 -10.76 19.60 9.02
C ILE A 11 -10.31 21.06 8.99
N LEU A 12 -11.29 21.96 9.06
CA LEU A 12 -11.13 23.34 9.52
C LEU A 12 -11.05 23.32 11.05
N VAL A 13 -9.97 23.86 11.61
CA VAL A 13 -9.79 24.05 13.06
C VAL A 13 -10.54 25.31 13.46
N SER A 14 -11.59 25.17 14.28
CA SER A 14 -12.17 26.24 15.07
C SER A 14 -11.94 25.94 16.54
N GLU A 15 -11.15 26.79 17.21
CA GLU A 15 -10.92 26.77 18.65
C GLU A 15 -12.21 27.09 19.42
N SER A 16 -12.54 26.30 20.43
CA SER A 16 -13.46 26.69 21.48
C SER A 16 -12.90 26.29 22.84
N SER A 17 -12.43 27.30 23.56
CA SER A 17 -12.06 27.27 24.97
C SER A 17 -13.28 26.94 25.86
N GLN A 18 -13.13 26.00 26.79
CA GLN A 18 -13.78 26.11 28.10
C GLN A 18 -12.84 25.61 29.19
N ALA A 19 -12.56 26.54 30.11
CA ALA A 19 -11.81 26.35 31.32
C ALA A 19 -12.64 25.56 32.35
N GLN A 20 -11.99 24.64 33.07
CA GLN A 20 -12.45 24.17 34.36
C GLN A 20 -11.44 24.60 35.42
N THR A 21 -11.99 25.26 36.41
CA THR A 21 -11.38 25.83 37.62
C THR A 21 -10.94 24.74 38.59
N SER A 22 -9.72 24.83 39.11
CA SER A 22 -9.30 24.18 40.36
C SER A 22 -8.73 25.23 41.31
N THR A 23 -9.24 25.26 42.53
CA THR A 23 -8.95 26.18 43.62
C THR A 23 -7.85 25.67 44.56
N GLU A 24 -7.18 26.63 45.21
CA GLU A 24 -6.38 26.59 46.48
C GLU A 24 -4.93 26.06 46.42
N SER A 25 -3.92 26.96 46.49
CA SER A 25 -3.18 27.54 47.66
C SER A 25 -2.00 26.64 48.11
N CYS A 26 -0.77 27.07 48.41
CA CYS A 26 -0.30 28.26 49.11
C CYS A 26 1.24 28.50 48.93
N ASP A 27 1.63 29.80 48.90
CA ASP A 27 2.81 30.52 49.42
C ASP A 27 4.32 30.31 49.02
N ARG A 28 4.90 31.47 48.59
CA ARG A 28 6.24 32.10 48.86
C ARG A 28 7.51 31.45 48.25
N THR A 29 8.51 32.14 47.65
CA THR A 29 9.03 33.53 47.75
C THR A 29 10.05 33.84 46.63
N ALA A 30 10.25 35.14 46.37
CA ALA A 30 11.44 35.84 45.86
C ALA A 30 11.69 35.99 44.34
N ALA A 31 11.57 37.24 43.88
CA ALA A 31 12.23 37.84 42.70
C ALA A 31 13.51 38.60 43.17
N PRO A 32 14.40 39.11 42.27
CA PRO A 32 14.08 40.34 41.54
C PRO A 32 14.68 40.53 40.12
N THR A 33 14.13 41.57 39.46
CA THR A 33 14.75 42.54 38.51
C THR A 33 14.85 42.26 37.00
N LEU A 34 13.96 42.97 36.29
CA LEU A 34 13.89 43.51 34.92
C LEU A 34 15.00 44.59 34.65
N PRO A 35 15.20 45.23 33.45
CA PRO A 35 14.10 45.83 32.64
C PRO A 35 14.26 46.17 31.12
N VAL A 36 13.12 46.67 30.58
CA VAL A 36 12.88 47.58 29.42
C VAL A 36 12.83 46.96 28.01
N GLY A 37 11.81 47.19 27.16
CA GLY A 37 10.62 48.02 27.33
C GLY A 37 9.67 48.12 26.11
N LEU A 38 8.59 48.88 26.37
CA LEU A 38 7.78 49.74 25.49
C LEU A 38 6.77 49.12 24.49
N SER A 39 5.56 48.90 25.04
CA SER A 39 4.26 49.55 24.72
C SER A 39 3.44 49.25 23.45
N PRO A 40 2.08 49.31 23.58
CA PRO A 40 1.11 48.66 22.69
C PRO A 40 0.22 49.66 21.91
N LEU A 41 -0.55 49.16 20.94
CA LEU A 41 -1.71 49.87 20.39
C LEU A 41 -3.01 49.12 20.70
N THR A 42 -3.97 49.90 21.15
CA THR A 42 -5.25 49.57 21.79
C THR A 42 -6.39 49.28 20.80
N VAL A 43 -7.15 48.23 21.15
CA VAL A 43 -8.62 48.08 21.21
C VAL A 43 -9.51 49.05 20.42
N GLY A 44 -10.42 48.49 19.62
CA GLY A 44 -11.68 49.14 19.24
C GLY A 44 -12.83 48.12 19.08
N SER A 45 -13.53 47.88 20.19
CA SER A 45 -14.98 47.73 20.35
C SER A 45 -15.84 46.95 19.31
N SER A 46 -16.45 45.87 19.79
CA SER A 46 -17.71 45.25 19.32
C SER A 46 -18.94 46.06 19.80
N PRO A 47 -20.09 45.97 19.11
CA PRO A 47 -21.35 45.72 19.80
C PRO A 47 -22.13 44.54 19.18
N GLN A 48 -22.66 43.67 20.05
CA GLN A 48 -23.69 42.66 19.75
C GLN A 48 -25.11 43.30 19.63
N PRO A 49 -26.21 42.51 19.53
CA PRO A 49 -26.66 41.77 18.36
C PRO A 49 -28.10 42.17 17.96
N ALA A 50 -28.44 42.15 16.67
CA ALA A 50 -29.82 42.31 16.21
C ALA A 50 -30.42 40.95 15.84
N THR A 51 -31.43 40.55 16.60
CA THR A 51 -32.34 39.43 16.36
C THR A 51 -33.22 39.70 15.14
N VAL A 52 -33.15 38.85 14.10
CA VAL A 52 -34.17 38.79 13.04
C VAL A 52 -34.53 37.33 12.75
N ARG A 53 -35.84 37.09 12.71
CA ARG A 53 -36.52 35.80 12.55
C ARG A 53 -36.27 35.17 11.18
N ILE A 54 -36.10 33.85 11.19
CA ILE A 54 -36.05 32.98 10.01
C ILE A 54 -37.49 32.64 9.58
N GLY A 55 -37.81 32.87 8.32
CA GLY A 55 -38.95 32.28 7.60
C GLY A 55 -38.44 31.56 6.34
N PRO A 56 -39.00 30.41 5.93
CA PRO A 56 -38.39 29.59 4.88
C PRO A 56 -39.01 29.88 3.52
N HIS A 57 -38.25 30.52 2.62
CA HIS A 57 -38.50 30.49 1.18
C HIS A 57 -37.18 30.78 0.44
N VAL A 58 -36.58 29.77 -0.20
CA VAL A 58 -35.70 30.00 -1.35
C VAL A 58 -35.87 28.86 -2.34
N SER A 59 -36.30 29.23 -3.54
CA SER A 59 -35.99 28.53 -4.79
C SER A 59 -35.18 29.48 -5.68
N ILE A 60 -34.50 28.84 -6.63
CA ILE A 60 -33.91 29.34 -7.88
C ILE A 60 -32.48 29.88 -7.76
N GLY A 61 -31.60 29.27 -8.57
CA GLY A 61 -30.21 29.66 -8.71
C GLY A 61 -29.99 30.86 -9.63
N HIS A 62 -28.73 31.24 -9.74
CA HIS A 62 -27.98 31.59 -10.95
C HIS A 62 -26.55 31.92 -10.54
N GLY A 63 -25.60 31.70 -11.45
CA GLY A 63 -24.20 32.02 -11.27
C GLY A 63 -23.94 33.51 -11.07
N VAL A 64 -22.75 33.80 -10.56
CA VAL A 64 -22.17 35.15 -10.58
C VAL A 64 -20.75 35.04 -11.12
N LEU A 65 -20.59 35.72 -12.26
CA LEU A 65 -19.35 36.21 -12.84
C LEU A 65 -18.55 37.07 -11.84
N ILE A 66 -17.23 37.03 -11.95
CA ILE A 66 -16.39 38.18 -11.62
C ILE A 66 -15.49 38.47 -12.85
N GLU A 67 -15.89 39.47 -13.65
CA GLU A 67 -14.96 40.32 -14.42
C GLU A 67 -14.12 41.10 -13.39
N GLY A 68 -12.83 41.39 -13.52
CA GLY A 68 -12.02 41.67 -14.69
C GLY A 68 -11.27 42.98 -14.39
N GLN A 69 -9.96 42.93 -14.13
CA GLN A 69 -9.09 44.08 -14.39
C GLN A 69 -8.03 43.69 -15.41
N VAL A 70 -8.16 44.36 -16.54
CA VAL A 70 -7.31 44.31 -17.71
C VAL A 70 -6.12 45.25 -17.50
N VAL A 71 -4.90 44.74 -17.65
CA VAL A 71 -3.75 45.55 -18.05
C VAL A 71 -3.25 44.99 -19.37
N THR A 72 -3.38 45.76 -20.45
CA THR A 72 -2.94 45.38 -21.79
C THR A 72 -1.62 46.06 -22.18
N LYS A 73 -0.81 45.25 -22.89
CA LYS A 73 0.15 45.55 -23.96
C LYS A 73 1.45 46.31 -23.64
N LYS A 74 2.58 45.66 -24.00
CA LYS A 74 3.16 45.82 -25.35
C LYS A 74 4.08 44.65 -25.80
N PRO A 75 4.20 44.37 -27.11
CA PRO A 75 4.99 43.27 -27.69
C PRO A 75 6.23 43.74 -28.49
N GLY A 76 7.14 42.81 -28.80
CA GLY A 76 8.23 42.90 -29.79
C GLY A 76 9.46 42.12 -29.33
N LEU A 77 10.21 41.33 -30.10
CA LEU A 77 10.27 40.91 -31.51
C LEU A 77 11.11 39.59 -31.53
N PRO A 78 11.21 38.86 -32.65
CA PRO A 78 11.74 37.49 -32.75
C PRO A 78 13.23 37.47 -33.12
N LEU A 79 13.88 36.30 -32.94
CA LEU A 79 15.11 35.98 -33.67
C LEU A 79 15.03 34.59 -34.30
N GLN A 80 15.30 34.61 -35.60
CA GLN A 80 15.47 33.49 -36.52
C GLN A 80 16.74 32.69 -36.21
N GLY A 81 16.75 31.43 -36.66
CA GLY A 81 17.86 30.50 -36.49
C GLY A 81 19.03 30.68 -37.45
N LEU A 82 19.99 29.77 -37.31
CA LEU A 82 21.07 29.35 -38.22
C LEU A 82 21.55 27.98 -37.64
N GLY A 83 21.51 26.85 -38.37
CA GLY A 83 22.63 26.33 -39.20
C GLY A 83 23.91 26.16 -38.36
N SER A 84 24.59 25.02 -38.17
CA SER A 84 25.08 23.97 -39.08
C SER A 84 25.81 22.93 -38.19
N ALA A 85 25.61 21.62 -38.27
CA ALA A 85 26.34 20.63 -39.09
C ALA A 85 27.91 20.65 -39.04
N VAL A 86 28.49 19.61 -38.37
CA VAL A 86 29.66 18.74 -38.76
C VAL A 86 31.11 19.30 -38.55
N PRO A 87 32.22 18.51 -38.38
CA PRO A 87 32.50 17.12 -37.92
C PRO A 87 33.61 16.97 -36.82
N LEU A 88 33.80 15.70 -36.40
CA LEU A 88 34.99 15.12 -35.74
C LEU A 88 36.30 15.20 -36.57
N PRO A 89 37.47 15.04 -35.93
CA PRO A 89 38.52 14.12 -36.38
C PRO A 89 38.90 13.15 -35.24
N GLY A 90 39.26 11.88 -35.46
CA GLY A 90 40.26 11.36 -36.40
C GLY A 90 41.48 10.92 -35.57
N GLY A 91 41.68 9.60 -35.44
CA GLY A 91 42.70 9.00 -34.57
C GLY A 91 44.13 9.05 -35.10
N VAL A 92 45.10 8.74 -34.23
CA VAL A 92 46.48 8.41 -34.61
C VAL A 92 47.01 7.30 -33.70
N THR A 93 47.60 6.30 -34.36
CA THR A 93 48.37 5.16 -33.86
C THR A 93 49.86 5.49 -33.84
N THR A 94 50.59 5.05 -32.80
CA THR A 94 52.03 4.67 -32.78
C THR A 94 52.25 3.99 -31.41
N GLY A 95 52.85 2.81 -31.23
CA GLY A 95 53.89 2.14 -31.99
C GLY A 95 55.27 2.46 -31.41
N ALA A 96 55.69 1.78 -30.33
CA ALA A 96 57.09 1.79 -29.88
C ALA A 96 57.47 0.45 -29.21
N VAL A 97 58.58 -0.11 -29.68
CA VAL A 97 59.13 -1.44 -29.38
C VAL A 97 60.30 -1.33 -28.40
N ALA A 98 60.42 -2.40 -27.61
CA ALA A 98 61.39 -2.86 -26.62
C ALA A 98 62.87 -2.40 -26.62
N ALA A 99 63.48 -2.53 -25.43
CA ALA A 99 64.85 -3.02 -25.23
C ALA A 99 64.94 -3.87 -23.92
N PRO A 100 65.91 -4.83 -23.81
CA PRO A 100 65.79 -6.02 -22.96
C PRO A 100 66.72 -6.01 -21.73
N CYS A 101 66.43 -6.85 -20.72
CA CYS A 101 67.40 -7.24 -19.70
C CYS A 101 67.20 -8.70 -19.26
N GLN A 102 68.21 -9.54 -19.54
CA GLN A 102 68.54 -10.83 -18.92
C GLN A 102 69.16 -10.55 -17.52
N THR A 103 69.20 -11.38 -16.47
CA THR A 103 68.91 -12.79 -16.13
C THR A 103 68.91 -12.86 -14.59
N ASP A 104 68.12 -13.75 -13.98
CA ASP A 104 68.60 -14.70 -12.95
C ASP A 104 67.47 -15.59 -12.43
N ALA A 105 67.60 -16.89 -12.68
CA ALA A 105 66.62 -17.90 -12.36
C ALA A 105 66.81 -18.46 -10.94
N ARG A 106 65.83 -18.23 -10.05
CA ARG A 106 65.55 -19.10 -8.89
C ARG A 106 64.32 -19.96 -9.19
N PRO A 107 64.30 -21.26 -8.84
CA PRO A 107 63.13 -22.09 -9.09
C PRO A 107 61.96 -21.66 -8.19
N LEU A 108 60.87 -21.25 -8.82
CA LEU A 108 59.60 -20.93 -8.17
C LEU A 108 58.97 -22.19 -7.56
N PRO A 109 58.28 -22.08 -6.40
CA PRO A 109 57.52 -23.17 -5.83
C PRO A 109 56.42 -23.61 -6.80
N ARG A 110 56.24 -24.93 -6.96
CA ARG A 110 55.20 -25.53 -7.82
C ARG A 110 53.84 -24.90 -7.55
N THR A 111 53.40 -24.02 -8.43
CA THR A 111 52.06 -23.44 -8.41
C THR A 111 51.05 -24.55 -8.66
N ARG A 112 50.14 -24.78 -7.71
CA ARG A 112 48.91 -25.55 -7.97
C ARG A 112 48.24 -24.95 -9.21
N LYS A 113 47.90 -25.79 -10.20
CA LYS A 113 47.07 -25.38 -11.35
C LYS A 113 45.86 -24.58 -10.83
N PRO A 114 45.56 -23.40 -11.41
CA PRO A 114 44.31 -22.71 -11.11
C PRO A 114 43.15 -23.66 -11.41
N LYS A 115 42.27 -23.83 -10.42
CA LYS A 115 40.98 -24.51 -10.64
C LYS A 115 40.23 -23.68 -11.69
N ALA A 116 39.73 -24.31 -12.75
CA ALA A 116 38.95 -23.63 -13.77
C ALA A 116 37.82 -22.79 -13.12
N PRO A 117 37.56 -21.57 -13.60
CA PRO A 117 36.49 -20.75 -13.04
C PRO A 117 35.16 -21.50 -13.18
N GLN A 118 34.53 -21.78 -12.05
CA GLN A 118 33.20 -22.38 -12.02
C GLN A 118 32.22 -21.31 -12.56
N VAL A 119 31.56 -21.60 -13.68
CA VAL A 119 30.68 -20.64 -14.35
C VAL A 119 29.42 -20.47 -13.51
N ALA A 120 29.18 -19.27 -12.98
CA ALA A 120 27.95 -18.94 -12.27
C ALA A 120 26.74 -19.05 -13.21
N LEU A 121 25.63 -19.63 -12.73
CA LEU A 121 24.40 -19.70 -13.51
C LEU A 121 23.80 -18.30 -13.68
N ALA A 122 23.10 -18.07 -14.79
CA ALA A 122 22.24 -16.90 -14.92
C ALA A 122 21.11 -16.98 -13.88
N THR A 123 20.69 -15.84 -13.31
CA THR A 123 19.60 -15.79 -12.31
C THR A 123 18.31 -16.46 -12.80
N SER A 124 18.02 -16.38 -14.10
CA SER A 124 16.89 -17.06 -14.74
C SER A 124 16.96 -18.58 -14.64
N ASP A 125 18.16 -19.16 -14.68
CA ASP A 125 18.36 -20.60 -14.60
C ASP A 125 18.26 -21.10 -13.17
N ILE A 126 18.76 -20.30 -12.21
CA ILE A 126 18.55 -20.54 -10.78
C ILE A 126 17.06 -20.51 -10.45
N ALA A 127 16.33 -19.51 -10.96
CA ALA A 127 14.88 -19.42 -10.76
C ALA A 127 14.13 -20.64 -11.32
N LYS A 128 14.50 -21.13 -12.51
CA LYS A 128 13.93 -22.35 -13.09
C LYS A 128 14.23 -23.57 -12.22
N GLN A 129 15.47 -23.75 -11.77
CA GLN A 129 15.87 -24.87 -10.92
C GLN A 129 15.16 -24.84 -9.57
N ALA A 130 15.18 -23.68 -8.89
CA ALA A 130 14.52 -23.47 -7.61
C ALA A 130 13.01 -23.75 -7.71
N LYS A 131 12.35 -23.33 -8.80
CA LYS A 131 10.93 -23.61 -9.04
C LYS A 131 10.62 -25.10 -9.13
N GLN A 132 11.49 -25.89 -9.77
CA GLN A 132 11.26 -27.33 -9.95
C GLN A 132 11.42 -28.15 -8.66
N VAL A 133 12.20 -27.66 -7.70
CA VAL A 133 12.47 -28.38 -6.44
C VAL A 133 11.64 -27.87 -5.25
N THR A 134 11.00 -26.71 -5.39
CA THR A 134 10.20 -26.09 -4.32
C THR A 134 8.75 -26.55 -4.41
N VAL A 135 8.18 -26.96 -3.29
CA VAL A 135 6.77 -27.39 -3.18
C VAL A 135 6.01 -26.50 -2.21
N SER A 136 4.71 -26.34 -2.44
CA SER A 136 3.79 -25.78 -1.44
C SER A 136 3.42 -26.89 -0.46
N LEU A 137 3.43 -26.59 0.84
CA LEU A 137 3.17 -27.55 1.91
C LEU A 137 2.22 -26.91 2.93
N GLY A 138 1.08 -27.54 3.18
CA GLY A 138 0.13 -27.01 4.15
C GLY A 138 -1.05 -27.92 4.42
N ASN A 139 -1.88 -27.54 5.37
CA ASN A 139 -3.04 -28.33 5.80
C ASN A 139 -4.31 -27.48 6.02
N GLY A 140 -4.30 -26.22 5.55
CA GLY A 140 -5.39 -25.26 5.77
C GLY A 140 -5.31 -24.50 7.11
N ILE A 141 -4.44 -24.91 8.03
CA ILE A 141 -4.14 -24.18 9.28
C ILE A 141 -2.75 -23.56 9.19
N THR A 142 -1.76 -24.39 8.88
CA THR A 142 -0.39 -23.95 8.62
C THR A 142 -0.14 -24.07 7.12
N GLU A 143 0.42 -23.01 6.55
CA GLU A 143 0.81 -22.94 5.15
C GLU A 143 2.29 -22.56 5.08
N GLY A 144 2.99 -23.20 4.16
CA GLY A 144 4.44 -23.11 4.04
C GLY A 144 4.94 -23.68 2.74
N SER A 145 6.25 -23.88 2.70
CA SER A 145 6.99 -24.41 1.57
C SER A 145 7.89 -25.55 2.00
N GLY A 146 8.36 -26.34 1.04
CA GLY A 146 9.39 -27.35 1.26
C GLY A 146 10.28 -27.50 0.03
N VAL A 147 11.40 -28.19 0.19
CA VAL A 147 12.36 -28.47 -0.89
C VAL A 147 12.56 -29.97 -1.04
N ILE A 148 12.45 -30.50 -2.26
CA ILE A 148 12.74 -31.91 -2.56
C ILE A 148 14.25 -32.13 -2.46
N ILE A 149 14.70 -32.90 -1.45
CA ILE A 149 16.13 -33.11 -1.16
C ILE A 149 16.61 -34.55 -1.39
N GLN A 150 15.68 -35.49 -1.55
CA GLN A 150 16.03 -36.89 -1.78
C GLN A 150 14.91 -37.64 -2.51
N ARG A 151 15.28 -38.67 -3.27
CA ARG A 151 14.37 -39.69 -3.82
C ARG A 151 14.94 -41.08 -3.54
N GLN A 152 14.10 -41.99 -3.05
CA GLN A 152 14.40 -43.42 -2.87
C GLN A 152 13.23 -44.23 -3.46
N GLY A 153 13.44 -44.90 -4.59
CA GLY A 153 12.33 -45.51 -5.35
C GLY A 153 11.30 -44.46 -5.76
N ASN A 154 10.04 -44.65 -5.37
CA ASN A 154 8.94 -43.70 -5.62
C ASN A 154 8.69 -42.74 -4.45
N THR A 155 9.46 -42.85 -3.36
CA THR A 155 9.36 -41.98 -2.19
C THR A 155 10.28 -40.76 -2.35
N TYR A 156 9.71 -39.58 -2.22
CA TYR A 156 10.41 -38.29 -2.20
C TYR A 156 10.45 -37.75 -0.77
N THR A 157 11.59 -37.17 -0.40
CA THR A 157 11.77 -36.51 0.90
C THR A 157 11.91 -35.00 0.69
N LEU A 158 11.07 -34.26 1.40
CA LEU A 158 11.07 -32.82 1.51
C LEU A 158 11.82 -32.40 2.77
N LEU A 159 12.57 -31.30 2.70
CA LEU A 159 13.04 -30.56 3.85
C LEU A 159 12.21 -29.28 4.00
N THR A 160 11.74 -28.98 5.21
CA THR A 160 10.95 -27.80 5.53
C THR A 160 11.26 -27.31 6.94
N ALA A 161 10.70 -26.17 7.35
CA ALA A 161 10.76 -25.70 8.71
C ALA A 161 9.79 -26.49 9.61
N ALA A 162 10.18 -26.81 10.84
CA ALA A 162 9.36 -27.67 11.71
C ALA A 162 8.02 -27.01 12.06
N HIS A 163 7.99 -25.70 12.25
CA HIS A 163 6.76 -24.96 12.54
C HIS A 163 5.73 -24.99 11.39
N VAL A 164 6.15 -25.21 10.14
CA VAL A 164 5.23 -25.39 9.00
C VAL A 164 4.41 -26.67 9.17
N VAL A 165 5.00 -27.68 9.81
CA VAL A 165 4.41 -29.01 10.02
C VAL A 165 4.16 -29.33 11.49
N ALA A 166 3.84 -28.32 12.29
CA ALA A 166 3.66 -28.47 13.73
C ALA A 166 2.34 -29.14 14.14
N ALA A 167 1.29 -29.03 13.33
CA ALA A 167 0.00 -29.69 13.59
C ALA A 167 0.11 -31.20 13.32
N ARG A 168 -0.15 -32.03 14.34
CA ARG A 168 0.08 -33.48 14.26
C ARG A 168 -1.12 -34.29 13.79
N ASP A 169 -2.32 -33.72 13.89
CA ASP A 169 -3.58 -34.48 13.71
C ASP A 169 -4.28 -34.21 12.36
N ILE A 170 -3.66 -33.42 11.48
CA ILE A 170 -4.22 -33.08 10.17
C ILE A 170 -3.23 -33.43 9.07
N PRO A 171 -3.63 -34.24 8.06
CA PRO A 171 -2.76 -34.58 6.94
C PRO A 171 -2.29 -33.33 6.18
N TYR A 172 -1.00 -33.29 5.86
CA TYR A 172 -0.44 -32.23 5.02
C TYR A 172 -0.61 -32.55 3.54
N ARG A 173 -1.00 -31.53 2.78
CA ARG A 173 -1.04 -31.52 1.32
C ARG A 173 0.26 -30.93 0.78
N ILE A 174 0.82 -31.61 -0.21
CA ILE A 174 2.01 -31.20 -0.94
C ILE A 174 1.57 -30.87 -2.37
N THR A 175 1.84 -29.66 -2.84
CA THR A 175 1.60 -29.26 -4.23
C THR A 175 2.93 -29.03 -4.92
N THR A 176 3.18 -29.78 -5.99
CA THR A 176 4.43 -29.79 -6.76
C THR A 176 4.40 -28.78 -7.90
N ALA A 177 5.54 -28.56 -8.57
CA ALA A 177 5.71 -27.52 -9.60
C ALA A 177 4.80 -27.67 -10.83
N ASP A 178 4.37 -28.90 -11.14
CA ASP A 178 3.41 -29.25 -12.19
C ASP A 178 1.95 -29.28 -11.69
N GLN A 179 1.70 -28.68 -10.51
CA GLN A 179 0.40 -28.57 -9.84
C GLN A 179 -0.22 -29.89 -9.40
N GLN A 180 0.54 -30.98 -9.33
CA GLN A 180 0.06 -32.24 -8.75
C GLN A 180 0.05 -32.18 -7.23
N GLN A 181 -0.98 -32.77 -6.64
CA GLN A 181 -1.20 -32.79 -5.20
C GLN A 181 -1.00 -34.18 -4.61
N TYR A 182 -0.30 -34.24 -3.49
CA TYR A 182 0.00 -35.45 -2.74
C TYR A 182 -0.32 -35.25 -1.26
N THR A 183 -0.57 -36.36 -0.56
CA THR A 183 -0.68 -36.36 0.91
C THR A 183 0.65 -36.80 1.51
N ALA A 184 1.11 -36.08 2.53
CA ALA A 184 2.29 -36.46 3.30
C ALA A 184 2.10 -37.86 3.93
N ARG A 185 3.14 -38.71 3.82
CA ARG A 185 3.19 -40.06 4.38
C ARG A 185 3.78 -40.06 5.78
N GLU A 186 4.96 -39.47 5.92
CA GLU A 186 5.66 -39.35 7.20
C GLU A 186 6.08 -37.89 7.40
N VAL A 187 5.93 -37.41 8.64
CA VAL A 187 6.42 -36.10 9.08
C VAL A 187 7.30 -36.32 10.30
N ARG A 188 8.57 -35.92 10.21
CA ARG A 188 9.55 -36.10 11.29
C ARG A 188 10.31 -34.81 11.54
N SER A 189 10.04 -34.17 12.68
CA SER A 189 10.81 -33.03 13.16
C SER A 189 12.19 -33.46 13.65
N LEU A 190 13.20 -32.62 13.42
CA LEU A 190 14.55 -32.82 13.89
C LEU A 190 14.67 -32.37 15.36
N LYS A 191 15.60 -32.97 16.12
CA LYS A 191 15.78 -32.61 17.53
C LYS A 191 16.52 -31.28 17.62
N SER A 192 16.08 -30.39 18.51
CA SER A 192 16.73 -29.11 18.86
C SER A 192 16.92 -28.10 17.71
N ILE A 193 16.35 -28.34 16.52
CA ILE A 193 16.36 -27.39 15.40
C ILE A 193 14.98 -27.34 14.73
N ASP A 194 14.59 -26.17 14.22
CA ASP A 194 13.29 -25.92 13.59
C ASP A 194 13.27 -26.40 12.13
N LEU A 195 13.64 -27.67 11.92
CA LEU A 195 13.55 -28.37 10.65
C LEU A 195 12.74 -29.65 10.79
N ALA A 196 12.06 -30.04 9.71
CA ALA A 196 11.39 -31.31 9.60
C ALA A 196 11.60 -31.92 8.21
N VAL A 197 11.57 -33.24 8.15
CA VAL A 197 11.48 -33.98 6.89
C VAL A 197 10.05 -34.47 6.70
N VAL A 198 9.57 -34.38 5.46
CA VAL A 198 8.24 -34.85 5.05
C VAL A 198 8.37 -35.74 3.84
N THR A 199 7.70 -36.89 3.82
CA THR A 199 7.76 -37.80 2.67
C THR A 199 6.45 -37.84 1.90
N PHE A 200 6.53 -38.08 0.59
CA PHE A 200 5.38 -38.41 -0.26
C PHE A 200 5.78 -39.41 -1.35
N GLU A 201 4.81 -40.08 -1.93
CA GLU A 201 5.03 -41.08 -2.98
C GLU A 201 4.50 -40.58 -4.32
N SER A 202 5.27 -40.84 -5.38
CA SER A 202 4.89 -40.50 -6.74
C SER A 202 5.63 -41.34 -7.77
N ASP A 203 4.92 -41.79 -8.79
CA ASP A 203 5.50 -42.44 -9.97
C ASP A 203 6.08 -41.42 -10.98
N ARG A 204 5.70 -40.14 -10.84
CA ARG A 204 6.30 -39.04 -11.60
C ARG A 204 7.73 -38.78 -11.15
N THR A 205 8.57 -38.31 -12.07
CA THR A 205 9.95 -37.93 -11.79
C THR A 205 10.05 -36.44 -11.48
N TYR A 206 10.43 -36.10 -10.25
CA TYR A 206 10.72 -34.74 -9.82
C TYR A 206 12.22 -34.51 -9.66
N THR A 207 12.65 -33.27 -9.89
CA THR A 207 14.03 -32.86 -9.69
C THR A 207 14.36 -32.91 -8.20
N VAL A 208 15.49 -33.51 -7.85
CA VAL A 208 16.03 -33.48 -6.48
C VAL A 208 17.06 -32.35 -6.39
N CYS A 209 16.89 -31.49 -5.40
CA CYS A 209 17.78 -30.37 -5.17
C CYS A 209 19.20 -30.84 -4.78
N SER A 210 20.21 -30.20 -5.36
CA SER A 210 21.60 -30.39 -4.93
C SER A 210 21.84 -29.62 -3.64
N LEU A 211 22.51 -30.24 -2.67
CA LEU A 211 22.83 -29.61 -1.39
C LEU A 211 24.22 -29.00 -1.44
N ALA A 212 24.33 -27.74 -1.04
CA ALA A 212 25.58 -27.01 -1.10
C ALA A 212 26.60 -27.54 -0.08
N LYS A 213 27.89 -27.30 -0.35
CA LYS A 213 28.97 -27.53 0.64
C LYS A 213 28.95 -26.42 1.69
N ALA A 214 29.32 -26.74 2.92
CA ALA A 214 28.96 -25.86 4.03
C ALA A 214 29.63 -24.48 4.18
N GLN A 215 30.61 -24.21 3.33
CA GLN A 215 31.35 -22.95 3.33
C GLN A 215 30.83 -21.95 2.29
N THR A 216 29.71 -22.26 1.61
CA THR A 216 29.21 -21.48 0.45
C THR A 216 28.26 -20.34 0.82
N ALA A 217 28.11 -20.03 2.10
CA ALA A 217 27.15 -19.07 2.63
C ALA A 217 27.81 -17.94 3.45
N SER A 218 28.94 -17.42 2.98
CA SER A 218 29.62 -16.27 3.60
C SER A 218 28.92 -14.94 3.34
N GLU A 219 29.22 -13.93 4.16
CA GLU A 219 28.76 -12.55 3.98
C GLU A 219 29.00 -12.04 2.54
N GLY A 220 28.05 -11.28 2.02
CA GLY A 220 28.14 -10.64 0.70
C GLY A 220 27.81 -11.58 -0.46
N LEU A 221 27.74 -12.89 -0.22
CA LEU A 221 27.34 -13.85 -1.25
C LEU A 221 25.87 -13.68 -1.60
N PRO A 222 25.53 -13.58 -2.90
CA PRO A 222 24.14 -13.57 -3.31
C PRO A 222 23.46 -14.89 -3.03
N VAL A 223 22.23 -14.78 -2.54
CA VAL A 223 21.36 -15.90 -2.26
C VAL A 223 19.97 -15.63 -2.82
N PHE A 224 19.29 -16.71 -3.17
CA PHE A 224 17.97 -16.67 -3.74
C PHE A 224 17.01 -17.45 -2.85
N VAL A 225 15.85 -16.89 -2.55
CA VAL A 225 14.84 -17.53 -1.71
C VAL A 225 13.64 -17.86 -2.57
N ALA A 226 13.24 -19.12 -2.56
CA ALA A 226 12.05 -19.60 -3.25
C ALA A 226 11.04 -20.21 -2.27
N GLY A 227 9.77 -19.91 -2.48
CA GLY A 227 8.68 -20.39 -1.64
C GLY A 227 7.32 -19.91 -2.12
N PHE A 228 6.29 -20.28 -1.38
CA PHE A 228 4.89 -19.95 -1.63
C PHE A 228 4.37 -19.07 -0.50
N PRO A 229 3.99 -17.81 -0.77
CA PRO A 229 3.33 -16.97 0.21
C PRO A 229 1.97 -17.55 0.61
N ALA A 230 1.56 -17.29 1.86
CA ALA A 230 0.23 -17.63 2.32
C ALA A 230 -0.82 -16.85 1.54
N THR A 231 -2.01 -17.44 1.40
CA THR A 231 -3.14 -16.77 0.75
C THR A 231 -3.61 -15.58 1.59
N THR A 232 -3.99 -14.50 0.91
CA THR A 232 -4.54 -13.27 1.50
C THR A 232 -5.70 -12.77 0.66
N ALA A 233 -6.38 -11.70 1.07
CA ALA A 233 -7.39 -11.05 0.22
C ALA A 233 -6.82 -10.62 -1.15
N ALA A 234 -5.52 -10.32 -1.23
CA ALA A 234 -4.82 -9.96 -2.47
C ALA A 234 -4.19 -11.16 -3.20
N ILE A 235 -3.88 -12.26 -2.49
CA ILE A 235 -3.26 -13.47 -3.04
C ILE A 235 -4.24 -14.63 -2.82
N THR A 236 -5.12 -14.87 -3.78
CA THR A 236 -6.21 -15.86 -3.63
C THR A 236 -5.76 -17.31 -3.85
N GLN A 237 -4.53 -17.53 -4.33
CA GLN A 237 -3.91 -18.85 -4.50
C GLN A 237 -2.41 -18.78 -4.18
N PRO A 238 -1.78 -19.84 -3.65
CA PRO A 238 -0.33 -19.86 -3.40
C PRO A 238 0.45 -19.65 -4.72
N VAL A 239 1.04 -18.47 -4.89
CA VAL A 239 1.84 -18.13 -6.08
C VAL A 239 3.31 -18.37 -5.78
N TYR A 240 4.01 -19.13 -6.62
CA TYR A 240 5.45 -19.29 -6.49
C TYR A 240 6.16 -17.94 -6.51
N ASN A 241 6.94 -17.67 -5.47
CA ASN A 241 7.72 -16.44 -5.33
C ASN A 241 9.22 -16.77 -5.27
N PHE A 242 10.01 -15.99 -6.01
CA PHE A 242 11.47 -16.12 -6.09
C PHE A 242 12.10 -14.75 -5.96
N THR A 243 13.02 -14.60 -5.01
CA THR A 243 13.62 -13.31 -4.69
C THR A 243 15.11 -13.44 -4.52
N ASP A 244 15.86 -12.44 -4.97
CA ASP A 244 17.30 -12.34 -4.75
C ASP A 244 17.63 -11.46 -3.55
N GLY A 245 18.84 -11.64 -3.05
CA GLY A 245 19.40 -10.92 -1.93
C GLY A 245 20.83 -11.37 -1.69
N LYS A 246 21.38 -11.00 -0.54
CA LYS A 246 22.72 -11.38 -0.09
C LYS A 246 22.72 -11.77 1.37
N ILE A 247 23.63 -12.65 1.75
CA ILE A 247 23.91 -12.99 3.14
C ILE A 247 24.57 -11.79 3.81
N THR A 248 24.08 -11.43 5.00
CA THR A 248 24.60 -10.32 5.79
C THR A 248 25.25 -10.75 7.10
N ALA A 249 24.99 -11.97 7.56
CA ALA A 249 25.67 -12.57 8.70
C ALA A 249 25.55 -14.09 8.65
N ARG A 250 26.61 -14.80 9.06
CA ARG A 250 26.57 -16.24 9.29
C ARG A 250 27.41 -16.62 10.51
N SER A 251 26.75 -17.16 11.51
CA SER A 251 27.42 -17.65 12.70
C SER A 251 28.00 -19.04 12.48
N SER A 252 29.15 -19.30 13.10
CA SER A 252 29.69 -20.64 13.25
C SER A 252 29.08 -21.40 14.45
N ARG A 253 28.40 -20.68 15.36
CA ARG A 253 27.64 -21.24 16.47
C ARG A 253 26.23 -21.62 16.00
N SER A 254 25.69 -22.70 16.55
CA SER A 254 24.27 -23.01 16.42
C SER A 254 23.55 -22.36 17.59
N PHE A 255 22.52 -21.57 17.31
CA PHE A 255 21.62 -21.05 18.31
C PHE A 255 20.45 -22.02 18.53
N ASP A 256 19.63 -21.76 19.54
CA ASP A 256 18.37 -22.49 19.76
C ASP A 256 17.55 -22.47 18.46
N ASP A 257 16.92 -23.60 18.13
CA ASP A 257 16.21 -23.85 16.87
C ASP A 257 17.07 -23.89 15.59
N GLY A 258 18.40 -23.75 15.68
CA GLY A 258 19.32 -23.94 14.55
C GLY A 258 19.49 -22.76 13.60
N TYR A 259 18.87 -21.61 13.90
CA TYR A 259 19.01 -20.39 13.11
C TYR A 259 20.42 -19.80 13.24
N ALA A 260 21.10 -19.60 12.12
CA ALA A 260 22.50 -19.12 12.12
C ALA A 260 22.90 -18.34 10.86
N MET A 261 21.93 -17.85 10.08
CA MET A 261 22.17 -17.08 8.87
C MET A 261 21.15 -15.94 8.71
N ILE A 262 21.63 -14.76 8.34
CA ILE A 262 20.81 -13.59 7.99
C ILE A 262 21.02 -13.22 6.52
N TYR A 263 19.95 -12.88 5.81
CA TYR A 263 19.99 -12.40 4.42
C TYR A 263 18.89 -11.40 4.09
N THR A 264 19.08 -10.67 2.98
CA THR A 264 18.36 -9.44 2.62
C THR A 264 17.13 -9.62 1.71
N ASN A 265 16.77 -10.87 1.37
CA ASN A 265 15.73 -11.17 0.39
C ASN A 265 14.35 -10.61 0.79
N ARG A 266 13.57 -10.11 -0.18
CA ARG A 266 12.22 -9.56 0.07
C ARG A 266 11.16 -10.66 0.09
N THR A 267 11.12 -11.47 1.15
CA THR A 267 10.17 -12.59 1.30
C THR A 267 8.75 -12.10 1.62
N LEU A 268 7.75 -12.98 1.51
CA LEU A 268 6.37 -12.72 1.92
C LEU A 268 5.95 -13.69 3.04
N PRO A 269 5.00 -13.32 3.93
CA PRO A 269 4.47 -14.24 4.92
C PRO A 269 3.99 -15.56 4.28
N GLY A 270 4.27 -16.69 4.94
CA GLY A 270 3.95 -18.03 4.46
C GLY A 270 5.04 -18.72 3.64
N MET A 271 6.11 -18.02 3.25
CA MET A 271 7.22 -18.67 2.52
C MET A 271 8.11 -19.59 3.39
N SER A 272 7.84 -19.71 4.69
CA SER A 272 8.59 -20.55 5.63
C SER A 272 8.77 -21.98 5.12
N GLY A 273 9.94 -22.56 5.34
CA GLY A 273 10.31 -23.88 4.83
C GLY A 273 10.82 -23.89 3.39
N GLY A 274 10.77 -22.75 2.69
CA GLY A 274 11.31 -22.58 1.35
C GLY A 274 12.83 -22.67 1.30
N GLY A 275 13.39 -22.91 0.12
CA GLY A 275 14.82 -23.07 -0.07
C GLY A 275 15.57 -21.73 -0.17
N VAL A 276 16.76 -21.67 0.43
CA VAL A 276 17.76 -20.62 0.19
C VAL A 276 18.86 -21.21 -0.71
N PHE A 277 19.07 -20.63 -1.89
CA PHE A 277 19.93 -21.15 -2.94
C PHE A 277 21.13 -20.24 -3.21
N ASN A 278 22.28 -20.83 -3.55
CA ASN A 278 23.47 -20.09 -4.04
C ASN A 278 23.41 -19.85 -5.56
N ARG A 279 24.49 -19.30 -6.13
CA ARG A 279 24.62 -19.00 -7.58
C ARG A 279 24.73 -20.25 -8.45
N GLU A 280 25.00 -21.40 -7.85
CA GLU A 280 25.08 -22.70 -8.50
C GLU A 280 23.73 -23.43 -8.46
N GLY A 281 22.70 -22.84 -7.84
CA GLY A 281 21.39 -23.47 -7.66
C GLY A 281 21.34 -24.54 -6.56
N GLU A 282 22.38 -24.61 -5.72
CA GLU A 282 22.47 -25.54 -4.60
C GLU A 282 21.80 -24.96 -3.34
N LEU A 283 21.18 -25.83 -2.55
CA LEU A 283 20.53 -25.47 -1.29
C LEU A 283 21.58 -25.17 -0.21
N VAL A 284 21.66 -23.92 0.24
CA VAL A 284 22.54 -23.47 1.33
C VAL A 284 21.83 -23.36 2.68
N GLY A 285 20.50 -23.38 2.68
CA GLY A 285 19.71 -23.36 3.91
C GLY A 285 18.21 -23.37 3.65
N ILE A 286 17.44 -23.38 4.73
CA ILE A 286 15.98 -23.30 4.71
C ILE A 286 15.56 -21.92 5.25
N HIS A 287 14.69 -21.25 4.50
CA HIS A 287 14.05 -20.02 4.92
C HIS A 287 13.10 -20.32 6.06
N GLY A 288 13.25 -19.61 7.17
CA GLY A 288 12.36 -19.75 8.30
C GLY A 288 11.66 -18.44 8.60
N ARG A 289 12.19 -17.71 9.58
CA ARG A 289 11.55 -16.52 10.13
C ARG A 289 11.99 -15.26 9.37
N GLY A 290 11.05 -14.38 9.03
CA GLY A 290 11.33 -13.08 8.42
C GLY A 290 11.01 -11.95 9.38
N ASP A 291 11.70 -10.81 9.25
CA ASP A 291 11.35 -9.60 9.99
C ASP A 291 9.98 -9.10 9.52
N VAL A 292 9.04 -9.00 10.45
CA VAL A 292 7.69 -8.49 10.22
C VAL A 292 7.55 -7.27 11.11
N ASP A 293 8.14 -6.15 10.70
CA ASP A 293 7.74 -4.88 11.30
C ASP A 293 6.37 -4.48 10.71
N SER A 294 5.32 -4.86 11.43
CA SER A 294 3.94 -4.48 11.17
C SER A 294 3.60 -3.08 11.69
N ARG A 295 4.53 -2.37 12.34
CA ARG A 295 4.29 -1.09 13.04
C ARG A 295 4.78 0.14 12.28
N LEU A 296 5.54 -0.04 11.21
CA LEU A 296 5.71 0.99 10.18
C LEU A 296 4.45 0.98 9.30
N GLU A 297 3.37 1.41 9.93
CA GLU A 297 2.01 1.40 9.43
C GLU A 297 1.96 2.09 8.06
N ALA A 298 1.36 1.37 7.12
CA ALA A 298 0.37 1.88 6.19
C ALA A 298 0.47 3.39 5.93
N SER A 299 0.92 3.74 4.71
CA SER A 299 0.52 5.03 4.15
C SER A 299 -1.00 5.18 4.33
N THR A 300 -1.47 6.35 4.75
CA THR A 300 -2.92 6.64 4.82
C THR A 300 -3.60 6.53 3.44
N LEU A 301 -2.83 6.42 2.37
CA LEU A 301 -3.28 6.12 1.01
C LEU A 301 -3.19 4.62 0.65
N ASN A 302 -2.40 3.81 1.37
CA ASN A 302 -2.27 2.37 1.13
C ASN A 302 -1.75 1.58 2.37
N THR A 303 -2.61 0.73 2.93
CA THR A 303 -2.33 -0.16 4.07
C THR A 303 -1.43 -1.36 3.78
N ASP A 304 -1.13 -1.62 2.50
CA ASP A 304 -0.29 -2.73 2.04
C ASP A 304 1.19 -2.37 1.89
N ILE A 305 1.56 -1.10 2.13
CA ILE A 305 2.97 -0.70 2.16
C ILE A 305 3.61 -1.21 3.45
N ARG A 306 4.10 -2.44 3.40
CA ARG A 306 4.88 -3.06 4.48
C ARG A 306 6.36 -2.71 4.28
N VAL A 307 6.93 -1.94 5.20
CA VAL A 307 8.38 -1.72 5.24
C VAL A 307 9.04 -2.96 5.85
N LYS A 308 9.35 -3.95 5.02
CA LYS A 308 10.29 -4.99 5.44
C LYS A 308 11.67 -4.38 5.54
N THR A 309 12.30 -4.53 6.69
CA THR A 309 13.72 -4.20 6.92
C THR A 309 14.64 -5.01 5.99
N GLY A 310 14.12 -6.09 5.39
CA GLY A 310 14.85 -7.01 4.52
C GLY A 310 15.56 -8.12 5.30
N PHE A 311 15.51 -8.13 6.64
CA PHE A 311 16.20 -9.13 7.44
C PHE A 311 15.39 -10.44 7.51
N ASN A 312 16.02 -11.54 7.11
CA ASN A 312 15.44 -12.88 7.22
C ASN A 312 16.41 -13.78 7.96
N LEU A 313 15.88 -14.67 8.81
CA LEU A 313 16.61 -15.73 9.47
C LEU A 313 16.44 -17.04 8.69
N GLY A 314 17.55 -17.73 8.47
CA GLY A 314 17.57 -19.07 7.88
C GLY A 314 18.32 -20.06 8.74
N ILE A 315 17.96 -21.33 8.56
CA ILE A 315 18.67 -22.47 9.14
C ILE A 315 19.65 -22.97 8.09
N PRO A 316 20.97 -22.87 8.34
CA PRO A 316 21.96 -23.35 7.40
C PRO A 316 21.83 -24.86 7.11
N ILE A 317 22.11 -25.29 5.88
CA ILE A 317 21.96 -26.69 5.45
C ILE A 317 22.80 -27.66 6.29
N GLU A 318 23.86 -27.18 6.93
CA GLU A 318 24.72 -27.92 7.82
C GLU A 318 24.02 -28.42 9.06
N ALA A 319 23.10 -27.62 9.61
CA ALA A 319 22.35 -28.01 10.78
C ALA A 319 21.57 -29.30 10.49
N PHE A 320 20.99 -29.39 9.28
CA PHE A 320 20.37 -30.59 8.78
C PHE A 320 21.37 -31.73 8.52
N LEU A 321 22.46 -31.46 7.79
CA LEU A 321 23.45 -32.49 7.44
C LEU A 321 24.12 -33.15 8.66
N LYS A 322 24.28 -32.41 9.77
CA LYS A 322 24.78 -32.96 11.04
C LYS A 322 23.85 -34.02 11.64
N GLN A 323 22.54 -33.90 11.42
CA GLN A 323 21.52 -34.81 11.96
C GLN A 323 21.02 -35.83 10.93
N SER A 324 21.22 -35.60 9.63
CA SER A 324 20.67 -36.45 8.56
C SER A 324 21.15 -37.90 8.63
N LYS A 325 22.40 -38.12 9.05
CA LYS A 325 22.96 -39.47 9.24
C LYS A 325 22.22 -40.24 10.32
N ALA A 326 21.90 -39.60 11.45
CA ALA A 326 21.14 -40.22 12.54
C ALA A 326 19.70 -40.58 12.13
N MET A 327 19.18 -39.94 11.08
CA MET A 327 17.88 -40.27 10.49
C MET A 327 17.95 -41.38 9.42
N GLY A 328 19.12 -41.98 9.20
CA GLY A 328 19.32 -43.02 8.19
C GLY A 328 19.36 -42.49 6.75
N MET A 329 19.52 -41.18 6.56
CA MET A 329 19.49 -40.57 5.22
C MET A 329 20.86 -40.63 4.55
N THR A 330 20.91 -41.20 3.34
CA THR A 330 22.09 -41.18 2.47
C THR A 330 22.00 -40.02 1.48
N LEU A 331 22.64 -38.89 1.81
CA LEU A 331 22.62 -37.67 0.99
C LEU A 331 23.93 -37.50 0.22
N LYS A 332 23.84 -37.00 -1.02
CA LYS A 332 25.00 -36.65 -1.86
C LYS A 332 25.57 -35.27 -1.46
N ALA A 333 25.93 -35.10 -0.18
CA ALA A 333 26.46 -33.86 0.37
C ALA A 333 27.70 -34.14 1.23
N HIS A 334 28.71 -33.27 1.15
CA HIS A 334 29.91 -33.36 1.96
C HIS A 334 29.95 -32.19 2.94
N LEU A 335 29.93 -32.49 4.25
CA LEU A 335 30.31 -31.52 5.28
C LEU A 335 31.79 -31.14 5.04
N PRO A 336 32.15 -29.86 5.03
CA PRO A 336 33.54 -29.46 4.91
C PRO A 336 34.31 -29.86 6.16
N ALA A 337 35.62 -29.99 6.00
CA ALA A 337 36.53 -30.39 7.06
C ALA A 337 36.58 -29.39 8.23
N THR A 338 36.22 -28.12 8.00
CA THR A 338 36.32 -27.05 8.99
C THR A 338 35.09 -26.13 8.98
N ALA A 339 34.63 -25.77 10.17
CA ALA A 339 33.56 -24.79 10.37
C ALA A 339 34.00 -23.38 9.91
N PRO A 340 33.06 -22.47 9.60
CA PRO A 340 33.40 -21.06 9.39
C PRO A 340 34.15 -20.50 10.61
N PRO A 341 35.08 -19.55 10.42
CA PRO A 341 35.73 -18.90 11.54
C PRO A 341 34.67 -18.20 12.41
N PRO A 342 34.79 -18.24 13.76
CA PRO A 342 33.92 -17.46 14.63
C PRO A 342 33.98 -15.97 14.29
N SER A 343 32.82 -15.35 14.18
CA SER A 343 32.69 -13.91 13.94
C SER A 343 31.84 -13.32 15.06
N PRO A 344 32.44 -12.60 16.04
CA PRO A 344 31.69 -11.96 17.11
C PRO A 344 30.62 -10.99 16.59
N VAL A 345 30.87 -10.37 15.44
CA VAL A 345 29.94 -9.49 14.73
C VAL A 345 28.73 -10.26 14.23
N ASP A 346 28.94 -11.35 13.48
CA ASP A 346 27.84 -12.16 12.93
C ASP A 346 27.06 -12.85 14.05
N ASP A 347 27.76 -13.32 15.09
CA ASP A 347 27.16 -13.92 16.28
C ASP A 347 26.25 -12.92 16.99
N ALA A 348 26.68 -11.66 17.13
CA ALA A 348 25.87 -10.60 17.73
C ALA A 348 24.67 -10.21 16.87
N LEU A 349 24.84 -10.11 15.55
CA LEU A 349 23.73 -9.84 14.62
C LEU A 349 22.66 -10.93 14.71
N ILE A 350 23.05 -12.20 14.75
CA ILE A 350 22.12 -13.33 14.85
C ILE A 350 21.47 -13.40 16.23
N THR A 351 22.25 -13.23 17.30
CA THR A 351 21.71 -13.18 18.67
C THR A 351 20.69 -12.06 18.82
N ALA A 352 21.00 -10.87 18.28
CA ALA A 352 20.09 -9.73 18.32
C ALA A 352 18.81 -10.00 17.53
N ALA A 353 18.90 -10.60 16.34
CA ALA A 353 17.74 -10.97 15.55
C ALA A 353 16.82 -11.98 16.25
N ILE A 354 17.39 -13.00 16.90
CA ILE A 354 16.63 -13.98 17.69
C ILE A 354 15.90 -13.30 18.86
N LYS A 355 16.60 -12.42 19.60
CA LYS A 355 16.00 -11.65 20.70
C LYS A 355 14.88 -10.72 20.23
N ALA A 356 15.10 -9.99 19.14
CA ALA A 356 14.08 -9.11 18.57
C ALA A 356 12.81 -9.89 18.20
N GLN A 357 12.98 -11.11 17.68
CA GLN A 357 11.84 -11.97 17.35
C GLN A 357 11.02 -12.40 18.58
N SER A 358 11.64 -12.59 19.74
CA SER A 358 10.93 -12.82 21.00
C SER A 358 10.37 -11.53 21.62
N GLY A 359 10.44 -10.40 20.92
CA GLY A 359 10.05 -9.07 21.41
C GLY A 359 11.08 -8.40 22.31
N ASP A 360 12.23 -9.03 22.56
CA ASP A 360 13.32 -8.49 23.39
C ASP A 360 14.21 -7.53 22.57
N TYR A 361 13.62 -6.41 22.14
CA TYR A 361 14.33 -5.37 21.39
C TYR A 361 15.43 -4.69 22.22
N VAL A 362 15.23 -4.59 23.53
CA VAL A 362 16.21 -4.00 24.46
C VAL A 362 17.45 -4.89 24.54
N GLY A 363 17.27 -6.19 24.77
CA GLY A 363 18.36 -7.16 24.80
C GLY A 363 19.05 -7.28 23.44
N ALA A 364 18.30 -7.24 22.34
CA ALA A 364 18.87 -7.24 20.99
C ALA A 364 19.87 -6.08 20.80
N ARG A 365 19.48 -4.87 21.21
CA ARG A 365 20.34 -3.68 21.12
C ARG A 365 21.50 -3.70 22.10
N ALA A 366 21.32 -4.28 23.28
CA ALA A 366 22.39 -4.43 24.27
C ALA A 366 23.52 -5.32 23.71
N VAL A 367 23.16 -6.45 23.09
CA VAL A 367 24.14 -7.34 22.43
C VAL A 367 24.92 -6.61 21.34
N LEU A 368 24.23 -5.86 20.46
CA LEU A 368 24.89 -5.10 19.40
C LEU A 368 25.80 -4.00 19.98
N SER A 369 25.33 -3.29 21.01
CA SER A 369 26.11 -2.22 21.66
C SER A 369 27.39 -2.75 22.30
N GLN A 370 27.38 -3.96 22.85
CA GLN A 370 28.57 -4.58 23.39
C GLN A 370 29.62 -4.86 22.31
N VAL A 371 29.21 -5.39 21.16
CA VAL A 371 30.15 -5.72 20.07
C VAL A 371 30.62 -4.48 19.31
N ILE A 372 29.81 -3.42 19.25
CA ILE A 372 30.23 -2.12 18.70
C ILE A 372 31.46 -1.56 19.45
N GLN A 373 31.61 -1.81 20.76
CA GLN A 373 32.78 -1.35 21.51
C GLN A 373 34.10 -1.93 20.99
N THR A 374 34.07 -3.18 20.50
CA THR A 374 35.27 -3.86 19.98
C THR A 374 35.35 -3.81 18.45
N SER A 375 34.25 -3.50 17.77
CA SER A 375 34.13 -3.41 16.31
C SER A 375 33.42 -2.12 15.86
N PRO A 376 33.93 -0.91 16.19
CA PRO A 376 33.20 0.35 16.02
C PRO A 376 33.06 0.82 14.58
N ARG A 377 33.71 0.16 13.61
CA ARG A 377 33.62 0.49 12.18
C ARG A 377 32.71 -0.46 11.39
N GLU A 378 32.05 -1.39 12.06
CA GLU A 378 31.14 -2.36 11.42
C GLU A 378 29.74 -1.76 11.23
N ALA A 379 29.52 -1.12 10.07
CA ALA A 379 28.27 -0.43 9.74
C ALA A 379 27.00 -1.30 9.91
N ARG A 380 27.10 -2.62 9.65
CA ARG A 380 25.98 -3.56 9.81
C ARG A 380 25.46 -3.62 11.25
N LEU A 381 26.32 -3.44 12.25
CA LEU A 381 25.92 -3.43 13.66
C LEU A 381 25.04 -2.21 13.97
N TYR A 382 25.43 -1.04 13.47
CA TYR A 382 24.66 0.20 13.60
C TYR A 382 23.33 0.11 12.86
N LEU A 383 23.33 -0.42 11.64
CA LEU A 383 22.10 -0.62 10.86
C LEU A 383 21.11 -1.55 11.58
N ALA A 384 21.59 -2.68 12.11
CA ALA A 384 20.75 -3.60 12.89
C ALA A 384 20.26 -2.96 14.19
N ARG A 385 21.13 -2.22 14.90
CA ARG A 385 20.78 -1.57 16.17
C ARG A 385 19.76 -0.45 15.95
N ALA A 386 19.89 0.31 14.87
CA ALA A 386 18.88 1.27 14.44
C ALA A 386 17.52 0.59 14.31
N ASN A 387 17.41 -0.45 13.48
CA ASN A 387 16.14 -1.17 13.26
C ASN A 387 15.47 -1.60 14.57
N TYR A 388 16.23 -2.14 15.53
CA TYR A 388 15.67 -2.53 16.83
C TYR A 388 15.37 -1.33 17.74
N ALA A 389 16.11 -0.23 17.63
CA ALA A 389 15.81 1.02 18.34
C ALA A 389 14.46 1.59 17.88
N ILE A 390 14.19 1.53 16.59
CA ILE A 390 12.88 1.88 16.02
C ILE A 390 11.76 1.02 16.58
N ALA A 391 11.91 -0.31 16.54
CA ALA A 391 10.86 -1.21 16.99
C ALA A 391 10.53 -1.03 18.50
N SER A 392 11.42 -0.38 19.25
CA SER A 392 11.27 -0.01 20.66
C SER A 392 10.96 1.48 20.89
N GLY A 393 10.62 2.25 19.85
CA GLY A 393 10.21 3.66 19.94
C GLY A 393 11.35 4.66 20.17
N GLN A 394 12.61 4.25 20.04
CA GLN A 394 13.79 5.08 20.28
C GLN A 394 14.31 5.73 19.00
N THR A 395 13.47 6.58 18.40
CA THR A 395 13.72 7.19 17.10
C THR A 395 15.04 7.96 17.03
N GLN A 396 15.38 8.73 18.07
CA GLN A 396 16.61 9.52 18.07
C GLN A 396 17.87 8.66 18.04
N ALA A 397 17.89 7.56 18.80
CA ALA A 397 19.00 6.61 18.80
C ALA A 397 19.15 5.92 17.45
N ALA A 398 18.02 5.60 16.80
CA ALA A 398 18.03 5.03 15.46
C ALA A 398 18.57 6.00 14.41
N LEU A 399 18.16 7.27 14.45
CA LEU A 399 18.68 8.29 13.54
C LEU A 399 20.19 8.46 13.69
N GLN A 400 20.70 8.47 14.92
CA GLN A 400 22.15 8.54 15.20
C GLN A 400 22.89 7.33 14.61
N ASP A 401 22.37 6.11 14.79
CA ASP A 401 22.97 4.91 14.22
C ASP A 401 22.96 4.95 12.68
N LEU A 402 21.87 5.42 12.06
CA LEU A 402 21.77 5.58 10.61
C LEU A 402 22.74 6.63 10.08
N ASP A 403 22.97 7.72 10.82
CA ASP A 403 23.98 8.72 10.49
C ASP A 403 25.38 8.11 10.52
N GLN A 404 25.69 7.23 11.48
CA GLN A 404 26.96 6.50 11.51
C GLN A 404 27.11 5.56 10.30
N VAL A 405 26.06 4.82 9.93
CA VAL A 405 26.08 3.96 8.74
C VAL A 405 26.40 4.78 7.49
N ILE A 406 25.77 5.94 7.32
CA ILE A 406 25.97 6.83 6.18
C ILE A 406 27.38 7.46 6.19
N ALA A 407 27.93 7.75 7.38
CA ALA A 407 29.30 8.23 7.52
C ALA A 407 30.33 7.17 7.11
N PHE A 408 30.09 5.89 7.41
CA PHE A 408 30.95 4.79 6.98
C PHE A 408 30.79 4.43 5.50
N ASP A 409 29.56 4.44 5.00
CA ASP A 409 29.22 4.16 3.61
C ASP A 409 28.18 5.16 3.08
N PRO A 410 28.64 6.24 2.40
CA PRO A 410 27.75 7.23 1.78
C PRO A 410 26.89 6.69 0.64
N LYS A 411 27.08 5.42 0.22
CA LYS A 411 26.27 4.70 -0.77
C LYS A 411 25.34 3.67 -0.14
N ALA A 412 25.23 3.63 1.19
CA ALA A 412 24.30 2.75 1.90
C ALA A 412 22.83 3.17 1.67
N GLU A 413 22.28 2.80 0.51
CA GLU A 413 20.90 3.12 0.09
C GLU A 413 19.86 2.77 1.15
N GLN A 414 20.02 1.61 1.81
CA GLN A 414 19.14 1.17 2.88
C GLN A 414 19.13 2.10 4.10
N ALA A 415 20.27 2.73 4.43
CA ALA A 415 20.35 3.66 5.55
C ALA A 415 19.57 4.95 5.25
N TYR A 416 19.71 5.50 4.03
CA TYR A 416 18.89 6.64 3.59
C TYR A 416 17.40 6.28 3.55
N TRP A 417 17.04 5.11 3.03
CA TRP A 417 15.66 4.66 3.00
C TRP A 417 15.03 4.63 4.40
N LEU A 418 15.72 4.00 5.36
CA LEU A 418 15.28 3.92 6.73
C LEU A 418 15.21 5.32 7.35
N ARG A 419 16.28 6.11 7.26
CA ARG A 419 16.35 7.45 7.86
C ARG A 419 15.24 8.36 7.32
N GLY A 420 14.97 8.31 6.01
CA GLY A 420 13.88 9.06 5.39
C GLY A 420 12.49 8.66 5.90
N ALA A 421 12.24 7.36 6.05
CA ALA A 421 10.99 6.87 6.63
C ALA A 421 10.78 7.37 8.08
N TYR A 422 11.83 7.36 8.90
CA TYR A 422 11.73 7.82 10.30
C TYR A 422 11.64 9.33 10.45
N ARG A 423 12.36 10.08 9.62
CA ARG A 423 12.22 11.53 9.54
C ARG A 423 10.78 11.91 9.17
N ASN A 424 10.19 11.21 8.20
CA ASN A 424 8.78 11.39 7.87
C ASN A 424 7.85 11.10 9.06
N ALA A 425 8.04 9.95 9.75
CA ALA A 425 7.25 9.62 10.94
C ALA A 425 7.41 10.65 12.07
N SER A 426 8.59 11.30 12.16
CA SER A 426 8.89 12.37 13.12
C SER A 426 8.50 13.77 12.62
N ARG A 427 7.80 13.86 11.48
CA ARG A 427 7.41 15.11 10.80
C ARG A 427 8.57 15.98 10.30
N ASP A 428 9.80 15.47 10.28
CA ASP A 428 10.93 16.07 9.57
C ASP A 428 10.78 15.82 8.06
N THR A 429 9.92 16.61 7.45
CA THR A 429 9.54 16.46 6.03
C THR A 429 10.72 16.77 5.10
N LEU A 430 11.51 17.80 5.40
CA LEU A 430 12.64 18.22 4.57
C LEU A 430 13.77 17.19 4.61
N GLY A 431 14.10 16.66 5.79
CA GLY A 431 15.09 15.61 5.93
C GLY A 431 14.64 14.31 5.23
N ALA A 432 13.35 13.98 5.31
CA ALA A 432 12.79 12.82 4.60
C ALA A 432 12.84 12.97 3.07
N LEU A 433 12.48 14.14 2.53
CA LEU A 433 12.59 14.44 1.10
C LEU A 433 14.04 14.30 0.59
N SER A 434 15.01 14.81 1.36
CA SER A 434 16.43 14.69 1.04
C SER A 434 16.87 13.22 1.00
N ASP A 435 16.49 12.44 2.01
CA ASP A 435 16.84 11.02 2.07
C ASP A 435 16.20 10.19 0.96
N PHE A 436 14.92 10.40 0.65
CA PHE A 436 14.27 9.68 -0.46
C PHE A 436 14.83 10.09 -1.82
N SER A 437 15.25 11.36 -1.99
CA SER A 437 15.96 11.78 -3.20
C SER A 437 17.30 11.06 -3.33
N ARG A 438 18.04 10.91 -2.23
CA ARG A 438 19.29 10.16 -2.23
C ARG A 438 19.10 8.67 -2.52
N VAL A 439 18.00 8.07 -2.03
CA VAL A 439 17.62 6.70 -2.40
C VAL A 439 17.39 6.57 -3.91
N ILE A 440 16.69 7.52 -4.53
CA ILE A 440 16.43 7.54 -5.98
C ILE A 440 17.74 7.68 -6.77
N GLU A 441 18.68 8.52 -6.31
CA GLU A 441 20.00 8.65 -6.93
C GLU A 441 20.80 7.34 -6.88
N LEU A 442 20.77 6.63 -5.74
CA LEU A 442 21.50 5.38 -5.56
C LEU A 442 20.82 4.19 -6.24
N ASN A 443 19.49 4.20 -6.31
CA ASN A 443 18.68 3.14 -6.90
C ASN A 443 17.47 3.75 -7.65
N PRO A 444 17.66 4.15 -8.92
CA PRO A 444 16.61 4.83 -9.70
C PRO A 444 15.41 3.92 -10.05
N ASN A 445 15.53 2.61 -9.82
CA ASN A 445 14.47 1.63 -10.06
C ASN A 445 13.63 1.35 -8.81
N ARG A 446 13.93 1.99 -7.66
CA ARG A 446 13.16 1.81 -6.41
C ARG A 446 11.86 2.62 -6.45
N LEU A 447 10.83 2.03 -7.06
CA LEU A 447 9.50 2.63 -7.23
C LEU A 447 8.92 3.21 -5.92
N GLN A 448 9.15 2.55 -4.78
CA GLN A 448 8.67 3.04 -3.49
C GLN A 448 9.25 4.41 -3.12
N ALA A 449 10.52 4.70 -3.45
CA ALA A 449 11.13 5.98 -3.09
C ALA A 449 10.43 7.16 -3.78
N TYR A 450 10.03 6.99 -5.05
CA TYR A 450 9.20 7.97 -5.77
C TYR A 450 7.83 8.15 -5.11
N LEU A 451 7.18 7.06 -4.69
CA LEU A 451 5.87 7.14 -4.03
C LEU A 451 5.93 7.92 -2.70
N TRP A 452 6.91 7.61 -1.85
CA TRP A 452 7.08 8.29 -0.57
C TRP A 452 7.40 9.77 -0.80
N ARG A 453 8.30 10.08 -1.76
CA ARG A 453 8.65 11.46 -2.09
C ARG A 453 7.47 12.24 -2.70
N ALA A 454 6.69 11.64 -3.60
CA ALA A 454 5.46 12.23 -4.14
C ALA A 454 4.43 12.55 -3.04
N THR A 455 4.27 11.65 -2.07
CA THR A 455 3.36 11.85 -0.93
C THR A 455 3.80 13.04 -0.08
N LEU A 456 5.10 13.19 0.16
CA LEU A 456 5.66 14.34 0.87
C LEU A 456 5.46 15.65 0.10
N TYR A 457 5.69 15.64 -1.22
CA TYR A 457 5.43 16.80 -2.06
C TYR A 457 3.94 17.20 -2.04
N MET A 458 3.02 16.23 -2.07
CA MET A 458 1.60 16.48 -1.91
C MET A 458 1.26 17.13 -0.57
N ALA A 459 1.86 16.65 0.53
CA ALA A 459 1.68 17.23 1.86
C ALA A 459 2.21 18.68 1.94
N GLN A 460 3.21 19.03 1.13
CA GLN A 460 3.73 20.38 0.99
C GLN A 460 2.98 21.21 -0.07
N SER A 461 1.91 20.69 -0.67
CA SER A 461 1.19 21.29 -1.81
C SER A 461 2.07 21.52 -3.06
N ASP A 462 3.23 20.89 -3.15
CA ASP A 462 4.06 20.87 -4.36
C ASP A 462 3.54 19.81 -5.33
N GLN A 463 2.45 20.14 -6.01
CA GLN A 463 1.81 19.24 -6.95
C GLN A 463 2.70 18.90 -8.15
N GLN A 464 3.56 19.83 -8.57
CA GLN A 464 4.38 19.66 -9.76
C GLN A 464 5.45 18.58 -9.54
N SER A 465 6.15 18.63 -8.40
CA SER A 465 7.15 17.62 -8.07
C SER A 465 6.52 16.24 -7.85
N ALA A 466 5.34 16.17 -7.23
CA ALA A 466 4.59 14.93 -7.09
C ALA A 466 4.18 14.32 -8.45
N ILE A 467 3.69 15.13 -9.40
CA ILE A 467 3.37 14.67 -10.77
C ILE A 467 4.59 14.09 -11.48
N GLN A 468 5.78 14.68 -11.28
CA GLN A 468 7.03 14.17 -11.84
C GLN A 468 7.37 12.79 -11.28
N ASP A 469 7.21 12.60 -9.96
CA ASP A 469 7.46 11.31 -9.30
C ASP A 469 6.45 10.24 -9.72
N TYR A 470 5.15 10.55 -9.79
CA TYR A 470 4.16 9.61 -10.34
C TYR A 470 4.42 9.28 -11.81
N SER A 471 4.91 10.25 -12.59
CA SER A 471 5.32 10.00 -13.97
C SER A 471 6.54 9.09 -14.06
N ALA A 472 7.48 9.18 -13.11
CA ALA A 472 8.60 8.25 -13.00
C ALA A 472 8.14 6.84 -12.63
N MET A 473 7.20 6.73 -11.68
CA MET A 473 6.59 5.44 -11.32
C MET A 473 5.93 4.78 -12.53
N ILE A 474 5.18 5.53 -13.35
CA ILE A 474 4.54 5.03 -14.58
C ILE A 474 5.58 4.56 -15.62
N ARG A 475 6.74 5.23 -15.73
CA ARG A 475 7.83 4.78 -16.62
C ARG A 475 8.45 3.47 -16.14
N LEU A 476 8.62 3.30 -14.84
CA LEU A 476 9.20 2.10 -14.22
C LEU A 476 8.22 0.91 -14.24
N ASP A 477 6.93 1.19 -14.03
CA ASP A 477 5.84 0.23 -14.04
C ASP A 477 4.64 0.80 -14.81
N PRO A 478 4.54 0.50 -16.12
CA PRO A 478 3.45 0.98 -16.97
C PRO A 478 2.06 0.45 -16.59
N GLN A 479 1.96 -0.52 -15.68
CA GLN A 479 0.71 -1.07 -15.16
C GLN A 479 0.38 -0.56 -13.74
N ASN A 480 1.12 0.45 -13.24
CA ASN A 480 0.92 0.97 -11.89
C ASN A 480 -0.37 1.80 -11.78
N ALA A 481 -1.47 1.15 -11.40
CA ALA A 481 -2.77 1.80 -11.25
C ALA A 481 -2.73 3.01 -10.29
N LEU A 482 -2.05 2.87 -9.15
CA LEU A 482 -1.94 3.94 -8.15
C LEU A 482 -1.34 5.22 -8.75
N ALA A 483 -0.25 5.10 -9.52
CA ALA A 483 0.41 6.25 -10.11
C ALA A 483 -0.47 6.97 -11.16
N TYR A 484 -1.21 6.23 -11.99
CA TYR A 484 -2.19 6.84 -12.90
C TYR A 484 -3.33 7.52 -12.15
N SER A 485 -3.85 6.91 -11.08
CA SER A 485 -4.95 7.50 -10.28
C SER A 485 -4.54 8.82 -9.65
N ALA A 486 -3.38 8.81 -8.97
CA ALA A 486 -2.84 9.96 -8.29
C ALA A 486 -2.50 11.08 -9.28
N ARG A 487 -1.74 10.77 -10.34
CA ARG A 487 -1.38 11.78 -11.36
C ARG A 487 -2.61 12.34 -12.06
N GLY A 488 -3.58 11.50 -12.45
CA GLY A 488 -4.81 11.95 -13.09
C GLY A 488 -5.62 12.91 -12.22
N GLY A 489 -5.65 12.67 -10.90
CA GLY A 489 -6.32 13.58 -9.96
C GLY A 489 -5.62 14.93 -9.86
N MET A 490 -4.29 14.94 -9.84
CA MET A 490 -3.50 16.16 -9.78
C MET A 490 -3.59 16.97 -11.07
N LEU A 491 -3.54 16.31 -12.22
CA LEU A 491 -3.74 16.94 -13.53
C LEU A 491 -5.13 17.59 -13.63
N PHE A 492 -6.16 16.92 -13.10
CA PHE A 492 -7.51 17.51 -13.05
C PHE A 492 -7.55 18.80 -12.21
N VAL A 493 -6.94 18.80 -11.03
CA VAL A 493 -6.85 19.99 -10.16
C VAL A 493 -6.07 21.13 -10.83
N GLN A 494 -5.04 20.82 -11.62
CA GLN A 494 -4.29 21.79 -12.41
C GLN A 494 -5.04 22.30 -13.66
N GLY A 495 -6.22 21.76 -13.97
CA GLY A 495 -6.98 22.10 -15.17
C GLY A 495 -6.55 21.34 -16.43
N ASP A 496 -5.56 20.43 -16.35
CA ASP A 496 -5.20 19.54 -17.46
C ASP A 496 -6.18 18.35 -17.53
N HIS A 497 -7.37 18.65 -18.04
CA HIS A 497 -8.44 17.66 -18.20
C HIS A 497 -8.05 16.56 -19.21
N GLN A 498 -7.28 16.89 -20.26
CA GLN A 498 -6.87 15.91 -21.27
C GLN A 498 -5.88 14.89 -20.69
N GLY A 499 -4.90 15.36 -19.92
CA GLY A 499 -3.98 14.50 -19.19
C GLY A 499 -4.70 13.60 -18.19
N ALA A 500 -5.64 14.15 -17.41
CA ALA A 500 -6.45 13.38 -16.47
C ALA A 500 -7.31 12.30 -17.16
N LEU A 501 -7.98 12.64 -18.27
CA LEU A 501 -8.76 11.67 -19.06
C LEU A 501 -7.91 10.52 -19.60
N LYS A 502 -6.68 10.82 -20.04
CA LYS A 502 -5.73 9.81 -20.53
C LYS A 502 -5.35 8.85 -19.42
N ASP A 503 -5.03 9.36 -18.23
CA ASP A 503 -4.62 8.55 -17.08
C ASP A 503 -5.78 7.69 -16.56
N TYR A 504 -6.98 8.25 -16.39
CA TYR A 504 -8.14 7.46 -15.97
C TYR A 504 -8.59 6.44 -17.01
N SER A 505 -8.40 6.72 -18.31
CA SER A 505 -8.64 5.74 -19.36
C SER A 505 -7.63 4.60 -19.34
N GLN A 506 -6.37 4.87 -18.97
CA GLN A 506 -5.36 3.84 -18.79
C GLN A 506 -5.65 2.97 -17.56
N LEU A 507 -6.13 3.56 -16.47
CA LEU A 507 -6.64 2.81 -15.30
C LEU A 507 -7.73 1.81 -15.67
N ILE A 508 -8.71 2.24 -16.47
CA ILE A 508 -9.78 1.37 -16.94
C ILE A 508 -9.25 0.24 -17.83
N LYS A 509 -8.18 0.48 -18.62
CA LYS A 509 -7.52 -0.58 -19.39
C LYS A 509 -6.81 -1.58 -18.48
N ILE A 510 -6.16 -1.11 -17.40
CA ILE A 510 -5.49 -1.97 -16.41
C ILE A 510 -6.52 -2.82 -15.65
N ASN A 511 -7.61 -2.22 -15.19
CA ASN A 511 -8.71 -2.91 -14.53
C ASN A 511 -10.08 -2.45 -15.07
N PRO A 512 -10.67 -3.19 -16.02
CA PRO A 512 -11.96 -2.83 -16.61
C PRO A 512 -13.16 -2.86 -15.66
N LYS A 513 -13.00 -3.42 -14.46
CA LYS A 513 -14.04 -3.51 -13.42
C LYS A 513 -13.86 -2.46 -12.30
N ASP A 514 -12.86 -1.59 -12.40
CA ASP A 514 -12.62 -0.54 -11.41
C ASP A 514 -13.67 0.57 -11.53
N THR A 515 -14.70 0.52 -10.67
CA THR A 515 -15.77 1.52 -10.65
C THR A 515 -15.29 2.91 -10.26
N GLU A 516 -14.20 3.03 -9.49
CA GLU A 516 -13.66 4.32 -9.08
C GLU A 516 -12.97 5.01 -10.26
N ALA A 517 -12.29 4.26 -11.12
CA ALA A 517 -11.70 4.82 -12.34
C ALA A 517 -12.75 5.38 -13.30
N TYR A 518 -13.91 4.72 -13.44
CA TYR A 518 -15.04 5.27 -14.20
C TYR A 518 -15.63 6.52 -13.53
N ASP A 519 -15.82 6.52 -12.21
CA ASP A 519 -16.35 7.70 -11.46
C ASP A 519 -15.45 8.92 -11.67
N ARG A 520 -14.13 8.73 -11.52
CA ARG A 520 -13.13 9.79 -11.70
C ARG A 520 -13.10 10.30 -13.14
N ARG A 521 -13.12 9.41 -14.14
CA ARG A 521 -13.18 9.82 -15.55
C ARG A 521 -14.48 10.55 -15.88
N ALA A 522 -15.62 10.07 -15.37
CA ALA A 522 -16.91 10.71 -15.55
C ALA A 522 -16.92 12.12 -14.97
N HIS A 523 -16.33 12.30 -13.80
CA HIS A 523 -16.17 13.62 -13.18
C HIS A 523 -15.36 14.57 -14.08
N VAL A 524 -14.20 14.13 -14.59
CA VAL A 524 -13.40 14.94 -15.53
C VAL A 524 -14.18 15.27 -16.80
N ARG A 525 -14.89 14.30 -17.39
CA ARG A 525 -15.72 14.50 -18.59
C ARG A 525 -16.82 15.54 -18.36
N ARG A 526 -17.56 15.42 -17.26
CA ARG A 526 -18.61 16.38 -16.89
C ARG A 526 -18.06 17.80 -16.78
N TYR A 527 -16.93 18.00 -16.09
CA TYR A 527 -16.31 19.32 -15.94
C TYR A 527 -15.69 19.87 -17.23
N SER A 528 -15.22 18.99 -18.13
CA SER A 528 -14.63 19.39 -19.41
C SER A 528 -15.63 19.53 -20.56
N GLY A 529 -16.94 19.47 -20.26
CA GLY A 529 -18.01 19.71 -21.24
C GLY A 529 -18.46 18.47 -22.03
N ASP A 530 -18.16 17.25 -21.56
CA ASP A 530 -18.63 15.98 -22.12
C ASP A 530 -19.59 15.25 -21.16
N PRO A 531 -20.81 15.78 -20.93
CA PRO A 531 -21.76 15.14 -20.03
C PRO A 531 -22.30 13.80 -20.57
N GLN A 532 -22.34 13.59 -21.89
CA GLN A 532 -22.75 12.31 -22.48
C GLN A 532 -21.73 11.20 -22.22
N GLY A 533 -20.43 11.50 -22.38
CA GLY A 533 -19.38 10.56 -22.02
C GLY A 533 -19.32 10.30 -20.51
N ALA A 534 -19.63 11.29 -19.67
CA ALA A 534 -19.75 11.08 -18.23
C ALA A 534 -20.91 10.14 -17.89
N LEU A 535 -22.07 10.33 -18.50
CA LEU A 535 -23.24 9.45 -18.33
C LEU A 535 -22.94 8.01 -18.76
N ALA A 536 -22.19 7.81 -19.85
CA ALA A 536 -21.74 6.49 -20.29
C ALA A 536 -20.86 5.79 -19.24
N ASP A 537 -19.96 6.52 -18.59
CA ASP A 537 -19.10 5.99 -17.53
C ASP A 537 -19.91 5.62 -16.27
N TYR A 538 -20.85 6.47 -15.83
CA TYR A 538 -21.73 6.13 -14.70
C TYR A 538 -22.62 4.91 -14.99
N ARG A 539 -23.13 4.79 -16.23
CA ARG A 539 -23.86 3.58 -16.67
C ARG A 539 -22.97 2.34 -16.64
N MET A 540 -21.68 2.47 -16.96
CA MET A 540 -20.75 1.35 -16.83
C MET A 540 -20.53 0.97 -15.36
N MET A 541 -20.47 1.93 -14.43
CA MET A 541 -20.43 1.63 -12.99
C MET A 541 -21.66 0.83 -12.54
N ALA A 542 -22.85 1.24 -12.97
CA ALA A 542 -24.10 0.51 -12.68
C ALA A 542 -24.12 -0.89 -13.33
N LYS A 543 -23.54 -1.05 -14.52
CA LYS A 543 -23.41 -2.36 -15.18
C LYS A 543 -22.45 -3.29 -14.43
N ILE A 544 -21.32 -2.76 -13.95
CA ILE A 544 -20.33 -3.54 -13.17
C ILE A 544 -20.93 -3.97 -11.83
N ASN A 545 -21.62 -3.05 -11.14
CA ASN A 545 -22.31 -3.33 -9.90
C ASN A 545 -23.75 -2.76 -9.93
N PRO A 546 -24.75 -3.60 -10.24
CA PRO A 546 -26.15 -3.19 -10.30
C PRO A 546 -26.76 -2.72 -8.97
N ARG A 547 -26.06 -2.90 -7.84
CA ARG A 547 -26.46 -2.40 -6.52
C ARG A 547 -25.73 -1.13 -6.09
N ASN A 548 -24.92 -0.53 -6.98
CA ASN A 548 -24.18 0.69 -6.68
C ASN A 548 -25.13 1.91 -6.71
N THR A 549 -25.58 2.34 -5.53
CA THR A 549 -26.49 3.50 -5.40
C THR A 549 -25.85 4.78 -5.91
N ARG A 550 -24.56 5.01 -5.64
CA ARG A 550 -23.83 6.19 -6.14
C ARG A 550 -23.88 6.28 -7.66
N ALA A 551 -23.75 5.16 -8.38
CA ALA A 551 -23.83 5.18 -9.85
C ALA A 551 -25.19 5.69 -10.33
N TYR A 552 -26.29 5.21 -9.76
CA TYR A 552 -27.62 5.68 -10.14
C TYR A 552 -27.92 7.10 -9.66
N GLU A 553 -27.39 7.53 -8.51
CA GLU A 553 -27.48 8.93 -8.07
C GLU A 553 -26.80 9.88 -9.08
N GLN A 554 -25.61 9.51 -9.57
CA GLN A 554 -24.90 10.29 -10.58
C GLN A 554 -25.62 10.27 -11.94
N ILE A 555 -26.18 9.13 -12.34
CA ILE A 555 -27.01 9.04 -13.56
C ILE A 555 -28.24 9.94 -13.43
N ALA A 556 -28.96 9.88 -12.31
CA ALA A 556 -30.16 10.68 -12.08
C ALA A 556 -29.84 12.18 -12.15
N SER A 557 -28.88 12.63 -11.33
CA SER A 557 -28.44 14.03 -11.28
C SER A 557 -28.00 14.54 -12.65
N LEU A 558 -27.14 13.81 -13.35
CA LEU A 558 -26.62 14.26 -14.63
C LEU A 558 -27.70 14.24 -15.73
N SER A 559 -28.64 13.29 -15.68
CA SER A 559 -29.77 13.26 -16.61
C SER A 559 -30.71 14.44 -16.37
N GLU A 560 -30.97 14.81 -15.10
CA GLU A 560 -31.73 16.02 -14.76
C GLU A 560 -31.04 17.29 -15.28
N ASP A 561 -29.72 17.42 -15.10
CA ASP A 561 -28.94 18.56 -15.61
C ASP A 561 -29.00 18.68 -17.14
N MET A 562 -29.10 17.54 -17.84
CA MET A 562 -29.26 17.47 -19.30
C MET A 562 -30.72 17.55 -19.75
N ASN A 563 -31.67 17.71 -18.83
CA ASN A 563 -33.12 17.63 -19.07
C ASN A 563 -33.58 16.30 -19.73
N ASP A 564 -32.82 15.22 -19.53
CA ASP A 564 -33.20 13.83 -19.88
C ASP A 564 -34.09 13.25 -18.77
N LEU A 565 -35.37 13.59 -18.83
CA LEU A 565 -36.36 13.18 -17.83
C LEU A 565 -36.53 11.65 -17.78
N GLU A 566 -36.46 10.96 -18.92
CA GLU A 566 -36.59 9.50 -18.98
C GLU A 566 -35.40 8.80 -18.34
N GLY A 567 -34.18 9.26 -18.64
CA GLY A 567 -32.95 8.78 -18.02
C GLY A 567 -32.96 8.98 -16.50
N ALA A 568 -33.40 10.15 -16.04
CA ALA A 568 -33.53 10.45 -14.62
C ALA A 568 -34.54 9.53 -13.92
N ILE A 569 -35.76 9.39 -14.46
CA ILE A 569 -36.80 8.51 -13.92
C ILE A 569 -36.33 7.05 -13.87
N SER A 570 -35.64 6.57 -14.91
CA SER A 570 -35.07 5.22 -14.95
C SER A 570 -34.06 4.99 -13.83
N ALA A 571 -33.19 5.96 -13.56
CA ALA A 571 -32.25 5.89 -12.45
C ALA A 571 -32.95 5.91 -11.09
N TYR A 572 -33.95 6.78 -10.88
CA TYR A 572 -34.75 6.78 -9.66
C TYR A 572 -35.53 5.48 -9.45
N ASN A 573 -35.98 4.82 -10.52
CA ASN A 573 -36.60 3.49 -10.43
C ASN A 573 -35.65 2.47 -9.79
N GLN A 574 -34.38 2.48 -10.18
CA GLN A 574 -33.36 1.62 -9.58
C GLN A 574 -33.05 2.04 -8.14
N LEU A 575 -32.89 3.33 -7.86
CA LEU A 575 -32.60 3.84 -6.52
C LEU A 575 -33.70 3.49 -5.52
N VAL A 576 -34.97 3.66 -5.88
CA VAL A 576 -36.13 3.31 -5.05
C VAL A 576 -36.19 1.80 -4.80
N ALA A 577 -35.87 0.96 -5.79
CA ALA A 577 -35.81 -0.49 -5.61
C ALA A 577 -34.69 -0.90 -4.62
N LEU A 578 -33.56 -0.21 -4.65
CA LEU A 578 -32.42 -0.46 -3.75
C LEU A 578 -32.61 0.15 -2.35
N THR A 579 -33.33 1.26 -2.24
CA THR A 579 -33.53 2.03 -0.99
C THR A 579 -35.01 2.39 -0.78
N PRO A 580 -35.89 1.40 -0.57
CA PRO A 580 -37.35 1.58 -0.63
C PRO A 580 -37.95 2.44 0.49
N ARG A 581 -37.15 2.86 1.47
CA ARG A 581 -37.56 3.74 2.57
C ARG A 581 -37.07 5.19 2.43
N SER A 582 -36.38 5.53 1.34
CA SER A 582 -35.89 6.89 1.13
C SER A 582 -37.00 7.78 0.58
N PHE A 583 -37.50 8.68 1.41
CA PHE A 583 -38.57 9.62 1.02
C PHE A 583 -38.08 10.61 -0.06
N SER A 584 -36.83 11.06 -0.04
CA SER A 584 -36.30 11.99 -1.05
C SER A 584 -36.38 11.42 -2.46
N LEU A 585 -36.17 10.11 -2.63
CA LEU A 585 -36.22 9.47 -3.94
C LEU A 585 -37.63 9.39 -4.52
N TYR A 586 -38.63 9.06 -3.71
CA TYR A 586 -40.03 9.06 -4.16
C TYR A 586 -40.51 10.48 -4.46
N TYR A 587 -40.07 11.47 -3.68
CA TYR A 587 -40.39 12.87 -3.93
C TYR A 587 -39.80 13.33 -5.27
N ASN A 588 -38.49 13.14 -5.48
CA ASN A 588 -37.83 13.55 -6.71
C ASN A 588 -38.41 12.83 -7.94
N ARG A 589 -38.65 11.52 -7.85
CA ARG A 589 -39.26 10.77 -8.96
C ARG A 589 -40.71 11.20 -9.22
N GLY A 590 -41.49 11.47 -8.18
CA GLY A 590 -42.84 12.01 -8.28
C GLY A 590 -42.88 13.37 -9.00
N GLN A 591 -41.94 14.26 -8.68
CA GLN A 591 -41.81 15.55 -9.37
C GLN A 591 -41.44 15.39 -10.85
N LEU A 592 -40.56 14.44 -11.18
CA LEU A 592 -40.22 14.15 -12.58
C LEU A 592 -41.43 13.59 -13.34
N TYR A 593 -42.24 12.73 -12.71
CA TYR A 593 -43.50 12.27 -13.30
C TYR A 593 -44.49 13.42 -13.52
N GLU A 594 -44.62 14.37 -12.59
CA GLU A 594 -45.45 15.56 -12.81
C GLU A 594 -44.96 16.42 -13.97
N LYS A 595 -43.64 16.60 -14.12
CA LYS A 595 -43.05 17.32 -15.26
C LYS A 595 -43.35 16.64 -16.61
N GLN A 596 -43.50 15.32 -16.62
CA GLN A 596 -43.92 14.54 -17.78
C GLN A 596 -45.45 14.39 -17.90
N GLU A 597 -46.23 15.07 -17.06
CA GLU A 597 -47.70 14.95 -16.99
C GLU A 597 -48.20 13.52 -16.69
N GLN A 598 -47.33 12.67 -16.15
CA GLN A 598 -47.63 11.30 -15.71
C GLN A 598 -48.24 11.31 -14.30
N TYR A 599 -49.33 12.04 -14.13
CA TYR A 599 -49.95 12.26 -12.81
C TYR A 599 -50.30 10.97 -12.05
N PRO A 600 -50.80 9.88 -12.67
CA PRO A 600 -51.04 8.63 -11.95
C PRO A 600 -49.79 8.04 -11.27
N ALA A 601 -48.62 8.15 -11.92
CA ALA A 601 -47.36 7.68 -11.36
C ALA A 601 -46.86 8.59 -10.22
N ALA A 602 -46.98 9.91 -10.40
CA ALA A 602 -46.67 10.89 -9.34
C ALA A 602 -47.53 10.67 -8.08
N ILE A 603 -48.85 10.51 -8.25
CA ILE A 603 -49.79 10.25 -7.15
C ILE A 603 -49.43 8.96 -6.40
N LYS A 604 -48.95 7.93 -7.10
CA LYS A 604 -48.50 6.67 -6.48
C LYS A 604 -47.26 6.88 -5.60
N ASP A 605 -46.29 7.65 -6.07
CA ASP A 605 -45.08 7.96 -5.31
C ASP A 605 -45.39 8.84 -4.10
N PHE A 606 -46.21 9.89 -4.27
CA PHE A 606 -46.62 10.75 -3.15
C PHE A 606 -47.50 10.01 -2.13
N THR A 607 -48.31 9.04 -2.57
CA THR A 607 -49.01 8.12 -1.66
C THR A 607 -48.03 7.28 -0.84
N THR A 608 -46.91 6.87 -1.45
CA THR A 608 -45.85 6.14 -0.73
C THR A 608 -45.14 7.04 0.28
N LEU A 609 -44.90 8.31 -0.04
CA LEU A 609 -44.39 9.30 0.93
C LEU A 609 -45.28 9.43 2.16
N ILE A 610 -46.60 9.54 1.96
CA ILE A 610 -47.57 9.61 3.05
C ILE A 610 -47.54 8.34 3.91
N LYS A 611 -47.36 7.17 3.31
CA LYS A 611 -47.20 5.91 4.08
C LYS A 611 -45.92 5.91 4.91
N LEU A 612 -44.82 6.47 4.40
CA LEU A 612 -43.55 6.56 5.11
C LEU A 612 -43.56 7.62 6.21
N GLN A 613 -44.24 8.75 5.98
CA GLN A 613 -44.28 9.90 6.88
C GLN A 613 -45.71 10.50 6.94
N PRO A 614 -46.64 9.85 7.65
CA PRO A 614 -48.07 10.20 7.61
C PRO A 614 -48.43 11.52 8.28
N SER A 615 -47.53 12.08 9.10
CA SER A 615 -47.73 13.33 9.83
C SER A 615 -47.19 14.58 9.10
N GLN A 616 -46.58 14.42 7.93
CA GLN A 616 -45.98 15.54 7.19
C GLN A 616 -47.00 16.16 6.22
N PRO A 617 -47.43 17.41 6.44
CA PRO A 617 -48.44 18.06 5.58
C PRO A 617 -47.98 18.19 4.13
N SER A 618 -46.68 18.42 3.89
CA SER A 618 -46.09 18.58 2.55
C SER A 618 -46.39 17.42 1.60
N TRP A 619 -46.48 16.18 2.09
CA TRP A 619 -46.75 15.01 1.26
C TRP A 619 -48.20 14.92 0.79
N TYR A 620 -49.13 15.46 1.56
CA TYR A 620 -50.53 15.59 1.16
C TYR A 620 -50.71 16.74 0.18
N ILE A 621 -49.98 17.85 0.36
CA ILE A 621 -50.00 18.98 -0.58
C ILE A 621 -49.61 18.51 -1.98
N VAL A 622 -48.43 17.90 -2.13
CA VAL A 622 -47.92 17.48 -3.45
C VAL A 622 -48.78 16.39 -4.10
N ARG A 623 -49.42 15.52 -3.30
CA ARG A 623 -50.40 14.56 -3.82
C ARG A 623 -51.71 15.25 -4.24
N GLY A 624 -52.19 16.21 -3.45
CA GLY A 624 -53.37 17.01 -3.75
C GLY A 624 -53.22 17.77 -5.06
N ASP A 625 -52.07 18.45 -5.23
CA ASP A 625 -51.74 19.20 -6.45
C ASP A 625 -51.68 18.28 -7.68
N ALA A 626 -51.02 17.12 -7.55
CA ALA A 626 -50.98 16.13 -8.63
C ALA A 626 -52.37 15.55 -8.97
N ARG A 627 -53.23 15.35 -7.96
CA ARG A 627 -54.62 14.91 -8.14
C ARG A 627 -55.48 15.95 -8.83
N GLU A 628 -55.32 17.23 -8.46
CA GLU A 628 -56.02 18.34 -9.11
C GLU A 628 -55.66 18.41 -10.60
N LYS A 629 -54.36 18.39 -10.93
CA LYS A 629 -53.89 18.35 -12.33
C LYS A 629 -54.39 17.11 -13.09
N ALA A 630 -54.56 15.99 -12.40
CA ALA A 630 -55.14 14.76 -12.96
C ALA A 630 -56.67 14.79 -13.09
N GLY A 631 -57.35 15.87 -12.69
CA GLY A 631 -58.82 15.96 -12.65
C GLY A 631 -59.49 15.17 -11.51
N GLN A 632 -58.71 14.63 -10.56
CA GLN A 632 -59.22 13.90 -9.38
C GLN A 632 -59.62 14.85 -8.25
N ILE A 633 -60.57 15.74 -8.55
CA ILE A 633 -60.94 16.88 -7.69
C ILE A 633 -61.30 16.46 -6.27
N GLU A 634 -62.18 15.48 -6.08
CA GLU A 634 -62.57 15.03 -4.74
C GLU A 634 -61.40 14.43 -3.94
N GLY A 635 -60.46 13.76 -4.63
CA GLY A 635 -59.24 13.26 -4.01
C GLY A 635 -58.28 14.39 -3.60
N ALA A 636 -58.21 15.47 -4.37
CA ALA A 636 -57.43 16.66 -4.04
C ALA A 636 -58.02 17.38 -2.83
N LYS A 637 -59.34 17.60 -2.80
CA LYS A 637 -60.06 18.16 -1.64
C LYS A 637 -59.81 17.38 -0.36
N ALA A 638 -59.85 16.05 -0.44
CA ALA A 638 -59.59 15.19 0.70
C ALA A 638 -58.16 15.36 1.26
N ASP A 639 -57.16 15.51 0.38
CA ASP A 639 -55.78 15.76 0.77
C ASP A 639 -55.62 17.14 1.41
N TYR A 640 -56.18 18.20 0.82
CA TYR A 640 -56.11 19.55 1.41
C TYR A 640 -56.82 19.67 2.76
N ARG A 641 -57.96 18.99 2.95
CA ARG A 641 -58.60 18.89 4.27
C ARG A 641 -57.73 18.15 5.28
N GLN A 642 -56.95 17.16 4.84
CA GLN A 642 -56.02 16.46 5.71
C GLN A 642 -54.81 17.34 6.07
N VAL A 643 -54.32 18.16 5.14
CA VAL A 643 -53.30 19.19 5.40
C VAL A 643 -53.80 20.15 6.49
N ALA A 644 -55.02 20.68 6.36
CA ALA A 644 -55.63 21.55 7.37
C ALA A 644 -55.68 20.90 8.76
N LYS A 645 -56.11 19.64 8.84
CA LYS A 645 -56.14 18.87 10.10
C LYS A 645 -54.74 18.69 10.72
N LEU A 646 -53.71 18.48 9.92
CA LEU A 646 -52.34 18.31 10.42
C LEU A 646 -51.78 19.64 10.94
N TYR A 647 -51.98 20.75 10.24
CA TYR A 647 -51.60 22.08 10.72
C TYR A 647 -52.32 22.48 12.00
N GLN A 648 -53.62 22.19 12.10
CA GLN A 648 -54.39 22.43 13.32
C GLN A 648 -53.79 21.68 14.53
N LYS A 649 -53.37 20.43 14.33
CA LYS A 649 -52.69 19.62 15.37
C LYS A 649 -51.31 20.15 15.74
N GLN A 650 -50.64 20.84 14.81
CA GLN A 650 -49.34 21.48 15.02
C GLN A 650 -49.46 22.87 15.66
N GLY A 651 -50.67 23.37 15.90
CA GLY A 651 -50.92 24.71 16.47
C GLY A 651 -50.89 25.83 15.43
N GLU A 652 -50.88 25.51 14.13
CA GLU A 652 -50.85 26.46 13.02
C GLU A 652 -52.26 26.75 12.49
N SER A 653 -53.12 27.36 13.30
CA SER A 653 -54.54 27.59 12.95
C SER A 653 -54.75 28.39 11.66
N SER A 654 -53.90 29.41 11.39
CA SER A 654 -54.01 30.21 10.15
C SER A 654 -53.68 29.41 8.89
N SER A 655 -52.63 28.56 8.95
CA SER A 655 -52.31 27.62 7.88
C SER A 655 -53.45 26.63 7.67
N ALA A 656 -54.06 26.15 8.76
CA ALA A 656 -55.18 25.21 8.70
C ALA A 656 -56.42 25.80 8.00
N GLU A 657 -56.80 27.03 8.34
CA GLU A 657 -57.91 27.75 7.69
C GLU A 657 -57.65 27.94 6.19
N THR A 658 -56.45 28.37 5.81
CA THR A 658 -56.05 28.58 4.41
C THR A 658 -56.23 27.31 3.57
N TRP A 659 -55.78 26.15 4.08
CA TRP A 659 -55.92 24.89 3.36
C TRP A 659 -57.36 24.35 3.34
N LEU A 660 -58.18 24.69 4.33
CA LEU A 660 -59.61 24.39 4.33
C LEU A 660 -60.34 25.20 3.24
N GLU A 661 -60.02 26.49 3.13
CA GLU A 661 -60.53 27.35 2.06
C GLU A 661 -60.10 26.84 0.68
N ARG A 662 -58.82 26.47 0.52
CA ARG A 662 -58.33 25.85 -0.72
C ARG A 662 -59.14 24.62 -1.10
N ALA A 663 -59.42 23.73 -0.14
CA ALA A 663 -60.24 22.54 -0.38
C ALA A 663 -61.68 22.87 -0.78
N ASN A 664 -62.24 23.97 -0.31
CA ASN A 664 -63.61 24.41 -0.65
C ASN A 664 -63.67 25.21 -1.96
N SER A 665 -62.53 25.74 -2.43
CA SER A 665 -62.43 26.51 -3.68
C SER A 665 -62.38 25.65 -4.95
N LEU A 666 -62.00 24.39 -4.80
CA LEU A 666 -62.08 23.36 -5.84
C LEU A 666 -63.50 22.78 -5.91
#